data_AF-A0A7H8HTB1-F1
#
_entry.id   AF-A0A7H8HTB1-F1
#
_cell.length_a   1.000
_cell.length_b   1.000
_cell.length_c   1.000
_cell.angle_alpha   90.00
_cell.angle_beta   90.00
_cell.angle_gamma   90.00
#
_symmetry.space_group_name_H-M   'P 1'
#
loop_
_entity.id
_entity.type
_entity.pdbx_description
1 polymer ?
#
loop_
_entity_poly.entity_id
_entity_poly.type
_entity_poly.pdbx_seq_one_letter_code
_entity_poly.pdbx_strand_id
1 'polypeptide(L)'
;MTRTSVQLLDVRGGGMDRAILDNARTAPELFLRYLLVVASVSELAELDGAFEEIAKLPQLPKIVLIATGSLVTDDNGRSIFVQPPALRQVGVTLWVGDEVGVWWPVVGERGPERAESRLDDLITALLEEKVFEQVHKLVLEIPYHTVSPAIDVEYATVAHAALVTAREAALRDFATSEGDLGVVRESTLSSTVEQVLRSRQPAAVEGLRPGSEIEAVRQASESALRRAAEAVAELARPGALVRPSPDPRPRLQAAGKALDEYQRLARAIAAKIAGTVEGGASQRELIELGLPAPAAPRGRELGSELKKAVETELSGGVPLPAISAQAKDQSKRLTRADEHWVERGPGTAARAAARLQRFPSFAVLPWPLAAVLPAVILTSLIAGMLGSAGVVVGPVVLAEWAWLLRRLLSGRPGPVPKATRTLLVLISLSFVSAGTGRKLRFFLPPELTGLPGSSLAGAGLIVLVFAVAVFAWRTAVTGWLRQLPLSEAQSAHRALTREMGTLINDRWLPVAESTRLAGSLYVIAEALDATALAFTAVADRLATETRPPGPTPPDTLAQVLRQDLGRIATEALEPVFAALEAGAMPVGTAAGEAVKDRYAQYTDHLRRNGIVIAPPDWPADEHRQELAGLLWTRSPSIFGVGRRSPLWQLCGHADVRLLRFDEHVRIVQFAPYDHPETAANGEFELIRHGGTIAGVLRLVPLSAKYVSREEV
;
A
#
# COMPACT_ATOMS: atom_id res chain seq x y z
N MET A 1 -31.15 -11.80 0.23
CA MET A 1 -32.30 -11.94 -0.71
C MET A 1 -33.40 -11.00 -0.26
N THR A 2 -33.45 -9.79 -0.82
CA THR A 2 -34.60 -8.90 -0.69
C THR A 2 -35.75 -9.53 -1.48
N ARG A 3 -36.72 -10.12 -0.78
CA ARG A 3 -37.94 -10.62 -1.42
C ARG A 3 -38.67 -9.42 -2.03
N THR A 4 -38.98 -9.48 -3.32
CA THR A 4 -39.87 -8.53 -4.00
C THR A 4 -41.18 -8.46 -3.22
N SER A 5 -41.66 -7.27 -2.88
CA SER A 5 -42.86 -7.10 -2.03
C SER A 5 -44.16 -7.51 -2.74
N VAL A 6 -44.15 -7.51 -4.08
CA VAL A 6 -45.22 -8.01 -4.95
C VAL A 6 -44.81 -9.35 -5.54
N GLN A 7 -45.65 -10.38 -5.36
CA GLN A 7 -45.48 -11.70 -5.95
C GLN A 7 -46.34 -11.82 -7.21
N LEU A 8 -45.74 -12.25 -8.31
CA LEU A 8 -46.43 -12.58 -9.56
C LEU A 8 -46.73 -14.08 -9.61
N LEU A 9 -47.97 -14.43 -9.96
CA LEU A 9 -48.38 -15.77 -10.35
C LEU A 9 -49.04 -15.70 -11.73
N ASP A 10 -48.36 -16.19 -12.77
CA ASP A 10 -48.95 -16.32 -14.10
C ASP A 10 -49.52 -17.72 -14.27
N VAL A 11 -50.85 -17.83 -14.16
CA VAL A 11 -51.55 -19.13 -14.15
C VAL A 11 -52.14 -19.50 -15.50
N ARG A 12 -51.91 -18.69 -16.53
CA ARG A 12 -52.35 -18.96 -17.92
C ARG A 12 -51.71 -20.26 -18.39
N GLY A 13 -52.52 -21.27 -18.71
CA GLY A 13 -52.03 -22.56 -19.24
C GLY A 13 -51.46 -23.54 -18.20
N GLY A 14 -51.64 -23.31 -16.90
CA GLY A 14 -51.25 -24.22 -15.82
C GLY A 14 -49.81 -24.04 -15.31
N GLY A 15 -49.22 -25.10 -14.72
CA GLY A 15 -47.82 -25.09 -14.27
C GLY A 15 -47.60 -24.81 -12.78
N MET A 16 -46.37 -24.39 -12.41
CA MET A 16 -45.96 -24.22 -11.01
C MET A 16 -46.74 -23.08 -10.33
N ASP A 17 -46.95 -21.96 -11.01
CA ASP A 17 -47.71 -20.82 -10.46
C ASP A 17 -49.16 -21.19 -10.20
N ARG A 18 -49.78 -21.99 -11.09
CA ARG A 18 -51.12 -22.54 -10.88
C ARG A 18 -51.16 -23.47 -9.67
N ALA A 19 -50.17 -24.36 -9.54
CA ALA A 19 -50.07 -25.25 -8.38
C ALA A 19 -49.85 -24.48 -7.06
N ILE A 20 -49.11 -23.36 -7.08
CA ILE A 20 -48.94 -22.48 -5.91
C ILE A 20 -50.29 -21.86 -5.54
N LEU A 21 -51.04 -21.35 -6.53
CA LEU A 21 -52.36 -20.77 -6.32
C LEU A 21 -53.36 -21.78 -5.75
N ASP A 22 -53.43 -22.99 -6.33
CA ASP A 22 -54.36 -24.05 -5.90
C ASP A 22 -54.03 -24.59 -4.49
N ASN A 23 -52.76 -24.51 -4.07
CA ASN A 23 -52.29 -24.96 -2.75
C ASN A 23 -52.22 -23.82 -1.71
N ALA A 24 -52.88 -22.69 -1.95
CA ALA A 24 -52.82 -21.50 -1.08
C ALA A 24 -53.11 -21.79 0.40
N ARG A 25 -54.02 -22.73 0.68
CA ARG A 25 -54.38 -23.15 2.03
C ARG A 25 -53.27 -23.89 2.76
N THR A 26 -52.49 -24.69 2.05
CA THR A 26 -51.51 -25.61 2.64
C THR A 26 -50.12 -25.01 2.80
N ALA A 27 -49.82 -23.93 2.08
CA ALA A 27 -48.52 -23.25 2.13
C ALA A 27 -48.68 -21.72 2.17
N PRO A 28 -49.38 -21.17 3.20
CA PRO A 28 -49.62 -19.73 3.33
C PRO A 28 -48.33 -18.89 3.39
N GLU A 29 -47.21 -19.48 3.82
CA GLU A 29 -45.88 -18.88 3.90
C GLU A 29 -45.24 -18.58 2.53
N LEU A 30 -45.78 -19.16 1.45
CA LEU A 30 -45.33 -18.88 0.09
C LEU A 30 -45.85 -17.54 -0.43
N PHE A 31 -46.86 -16.97 0.21
CA PHE A 31 -47.49 -15.72 -0.19
C PHE A 31 -46.85 -14.52 0.52
N LEU A 32 -46.42 -13.55 -0.28
CA LEU A 32 -45.82 -12.30 0.21
C LEU A 32 -46.90 -11.27 0.57
N ARG A 33 -46.52 -9.99 0.64
CA ARG A 33 -47.40 -8.90 1.10
C ARG A 33 -48.45 -8.50 0.06
N TYR A 34 -48.13 -8.61 -1.22
CA TYR A 34 -49.02 -8.26 -2.34
C TYR A 34 -49.00 -9.36 -3.39
N LEU A 35 -50.15 -9.63 -4.00
CA LEU A 35 -50.30 -10.68 -5.01
C LEU A 35 -50.83 -10.11 -6.33
N LEU A 36 -50.09 -10.36 -7.40
CA LEU A 36 -50.46 -10.09 -8.79
C LEU A 36 -50.72 -11.43 -9.48
N VAL A 37 -51.96 -11.67 -9.91
CA VAL A 37 -52.34 -12.92 -10.61
C VAL A 37 -52.66 -12.60 -12.06
N VAL A 38 -52.06 -13.32 -13.00
CA VAL A 38 -52.39 -13.24 -14.43
C VAL A 38 -53.14 -14.52 -14.82
N ALA A 39 -54.38 -14.39 -15.27
CA ALA A 39 -55.24 -15.52 -15.62
C ALA A 39 -56.02 -15.24 -16.90
N SER A 40 -56.50 -16.28 -17.59
CA SER A 40 -57.38 -16.13 -18.75
C SER A 40 -58.84 -15.99 -18.32
N VAL A 41 -59.60 -15.11 -18.98
CA VAL A 41 -61.04 -14.88 -18.69
C VAL A 41 -61.84 -16.19 -18.75
N SER A 42 -61.49 -17.08 -19.69
CA SER A 42 -62.10 -18.41 -19.84
C SER A 42 -61.86 -19.37 -18.69
N GLU A 43 -60.81 -19.14 -17.90
CA GLU A 43 -60.37 -20.03 -16.80
C GLU A 43 -60.80 -19.53 -15.42
N LEU A 44 -61.39 -18.33 -15.33
CA LEU A 44 -61.72 -17.69 -14.05
C LEU A 44 -62.70 -18.51 -13.20
N ALA A 45 -63.69 -19.15 -13.83
CA ALA A 45 -64.66 -19.98 -13.12
C ALA A 45 -64.01 -21.22 -12.45
N GLU A 46 -62.95 -21.77 -13.07
CA GLU A 46 -62.21 -22.89 -12.50
C GLU A 46 -61.27 -22.45 -11.35
N LEU A 47 -61.00 -21.15 -11.26
CA LEU A 47 -60.11 -20.55 -10.27
C LEU A 47 -60.83 -20.06 -9.02
N ASP A 48 -62.17 -20.02 -9.01
CA ASP A 48 -62.96 -19.44 -7.92
C ASP A 48 -62.61 -20.05 -6.56
N GLY A 49 -62.48 -21.38 -6.49
CA GLY A 49 -62.08 -22.07 -5.25
C GLY A 49 -60.69 -21.66 -4.74
N ALA A 50 -59.73 -21.43 -5.64
CA ALA A 50 -58.40 -20.96 -5.26
C ALA A 50 -58.42 -19.50 -4.79
N PHE A 51 -59.19 -18.63 -5.47
CA PHE A 51 -59.37 -17.25 -5.06
C PHE A 51 -60.09 -17.12 -3.71
N GLU A 52 -61.06 -18.00 -3.40
CA GLU A 52 -61.69 -18.05 -2.08
C GLU A 52 -60.71 -18.36 -0.96
N GLU A 53 -59.78 -19.30 -1.18
CA GLU A 53 -58.77 -19.64 -0.18
C GLU A 53 -57.75 -18.51 0.02
N ILE A 54 -57.34 -17.86 -1.07
CA ILE A 54 -56.41 -16.72 -1.01
C ILE A 54 -57.04 -15.51 -0.33
N ALA A 55 -58.31 -15.22 -0.61
CA ALA A 55 -59.05 -14.13 0.03
C ALA A 55 -59.18 -14.31 1.56
N LYS A 56 -59.06 -15.54 2.08
CA LYS A 56 -59.08 -15.84 3.51
C LYS A 56 -57.71 -15.65 4.19
N LEU A 57 -56.63 -15.45 3.44
CA LEU A 57 -55.27 -15.34 4.00
C LEU A 57 -55.04 -13.94 4.63
N PRO A 58 -54.83 -13.84 5.95
CA PRO A 58 -54.70 -12.54 6.63
C PRO A 58 -53.43 -11.77 6.25
N GLN A 59 -52.40 -12.45 5.74
CA GLN A 59 -51.14 -11.82 5.32
C GLN A 59 -51.19 -11.19 3.91
N LEU A 60 -52.26 -11.41 3.14
CA LEU A 60 -52.46 -10.86 1.79
C LEU A 60 -53.54 -9.76 1.79
N PRO A 61 -53.19 -8.51 2.18
CA PRO A 61 -54.15 -7.42 2.26
C PRO A 61 -54.68 -6.94 0.90
N LYS A 62 -53.99 -7.20 -0.22
CA LYS A 62 -54.34 -6.65 -1.54
C LYS A 62 -54.01 -7.63 -2.67
N ILE A 63 -54.96 -7.82 -3.59
CA ILE A 63 -54.84 -8.69 -4.77
C ILE A 63 -55.18 -7.90 -6.02
N VAL A 64 -54.36 -7.99 -7.06
CA VAL A 64 -54.65 -7.47 -8.40
C VAL A 64 -54.75 -8.65 -9.35
N LEU A 65 -55.91 -8.84 -9.99
CA LEU A 65 -56.13 -9.84 -11.03
C LEU A 65 -55.99 -9.17 -12.39
N ILE A 66 -55.04 -9.61 -13.22
CA ILE A 66 -55.00 -9.31 -14.64
C ILE A 66 -55.75 -10.42 -15.38
N ALA A 67 -56.95 -10.11 -15.86
CA ALA A 67 -57.80 -11.05 -16.58
C ALA A 67 -57.63 -10.87 -18.10
N THR A 68 -56.97 -11.82 -18.75
CA THR A 68 -56.58 -11.77 -20.17
C THR A 68 -57.59 -12.48 -21.07
N GLY A 69 -57.89 -11.88 -22.23
CA GLY A 69 -58.75 -12.47 -23.26
C GLY A 69 -60.15 -11.87 -23.35
N SER A 70 -60.93 -12.40 -24.29
CA SER A 70 -62.27 -11.91 -24.60
C SER A 70 -63.27 -12.17 -23.47
N LEU A 71 -64.26 -11.28 -23.34
CA LEU A 71 -65.37 -11.45 -22.40
C LEU A 71 -66.20 -12.69 -22.74
N VAL A 72 -66.76 -13.34 -21.72
CA VAL A 72 -67.66 -14.49 -21.88
C VAL A 72 -68.99 -14.01 -22.48
N THR A 73 -69.60 -14.81 -23.34
CA THR A 73 -70.94 -14.50 -23.87
C THR A 73 -72.00 -15.16 -22.98
N ASP A 74 -72.91 -14.37 -22.42
CA ASP A 74 -74.03 -14.87 -21.62
C ASP A 74 -75.07 -15.62 -22.48
N ASP A 75 -76.03 -16.27 -21.83
CA ASP A 75 -77.13 -16.99 -22.49
C ASP A 75 -78.01 -16.11 -23.40
N ASN A 76 -77.92 -14.78 -23.24
CA ASN A 76 -78.62 -13.78 -24.05
C ASN A 76 -77.75 -13.23 -25.20
N GLY A 77 -76.57 -13.80 -25.45
CA GLY A 77 -75.65 -13.35 -26.48
C GLY A 77 -74.88 -12.06 -26.16
N ARG A 78 -74.85 -11.63 -24.89
CA ARG A 78 -74.16 -10.41 -24.42
C ARG A 78 -72.79 -10.75 -23.87
N SER A 79 -71.77 -10.02 -24.30
CA SER A 79 -70.42 -10.12 -23.74
C SER A 79 -70.37 -9.53 -22.33
N ILE A 80 -70.11 -10.36 -21.31
CA ILE A 80 -70.03 -9.98 -19.90
C ILE A 80 -68.70 -10.44 -19.29
N PHE A 81 -68.15 -9.59 -18.43
CA PHE A 81 -67.10 -9.96 -17.51
C PHE A 81 -67.73 -10.53 -16.24
N VAL A 82 -67.37 -11.76 -15.90
CA VAL A 82 -67.79 -12.41 -14.65
C VAL A 82 -66.61 -12.28 -13.68
N GLN A 83 -66.75 -11.42 -12.67
CA GLN A 83 -65.71 -11.24 -11.66
C GLN A 83 -65.81 -12.37 -10.62
N PRO A 84 -64.69 -13.05 -10.28
CA PRO A 84 -64.64 -14.02 -9.20
C PRO A 84 -65.25 -13.47 -7.91
N PRO A 85 -66.28 -14.10 -7.33
CA PRO A 85 -66.98 -13.59 -6.14
C PRO A 85 -66.05 -13.33 -4.96
N ALA A 86 -65.06 -14.21 -4.78
CA ALA A 86 -64.05 -14.14 -3.72
C ALA A 86 -63.23 -12.84 -3.74
N LEU A 87 -62.96 -12.29 -4.93
CA LEU A 87 -62.13 -11.10 -5.08
C LEU A 87 -62.91 -9.80 -4.90
N ARG A 88 -64.25 -9.83 -4.77
CA ARG A 88 -65.07 -8.61 -4.66
C ARG A 88 -64.72 -7.74 -3.46
N GLN A 89 -64.25 -8.34 -2.35
CA GLN A 89 -63.98 -7.62 -1.09
C GLN A 89 -62.51 -7.24 -0.89
N VAL A 90 -61.58 -7.98 -1.52
CA VAL A 90 -60.12 -7.86 -1.26
C VAL A 90 -59.30 -7.57 -2.52
N GLY A 91 -59.89 -7.78 -3.70
CA GLY A 91 -59.20 -7.69 -4.98
C GLY A 91 -59.77 -6.66 -5.95
N VAL A 92 -58.95 -6.29 -6.92
CA VAL A 92 -59.34 -5.48 -8.08
C VAL A 92 -58.98 -6.21 -9.36
N THR A 93 -59.67 -5.86 -10.45
CA THR A 93 -59.49 -6.51 -11.76
C THR A 93 -59.04 -5.53 -12.83
N LEU A 94 -57.95 -5.89 -13.52
CA LEU A 94 -57.48 -5.28 -14.75
C LEU A 94 -57.81 -6.22 -15.91
N TRP A 95 -58.85 -5.93 -16.67
CA TRP A 95 -59.23 -6.71 -17.83
C TRP A 95 -58.41 -6.29 -19.06
N VAL A 96 -57.70 -7.25 -19.63
CA VAL A 96 -56.84 -7.13 -20.80
C VAL A 96 -57.46 -7.92 -21.94
N GLY A 97 -58.27 -7.26 -22.78
CA GLY A 97 -58.97 -7.93 -23.89
C GLY A 97 -58.04 -8.37 -25.02
N ASP A 98 -56.93 -7.66 -25.18
CA ASP A 98 -55.84 -7.94 -26.13
C ASP A 98 -54.53 -7.51 -25.47
N GLU A 99 -53.52 -8.39 -25.50
CA GLU A 99 -52.22 -8.17 -24.87
C GLU A 99 -51.36 -7.16 -25.63
N VAL A 100 -51.60 -6.97 -26.93
CA VAL A 100 -50.93 -5.94 -27.75
C VAL A 100 -51.59 -4.58 -27.52
N GLY A 101 -52.92 -4.57 -27.43
CA GLY A 101 -53.72 -3.37 -27.24
C GLY A 101 -53.86 -2.50 -28.49
N VAL A 102 -54.68 -1.45 -28.38
CA VAL A 102 -55.01 -0.51 -29.45
C VAL A 102 -54.66 0.93 -29.05
N TRP A 103 -54.05 1.68 -29.97
CA TRP A 103 -53.72 3.10 -29.73
C TRP A 103 -54.97 3.99 -29.65
N TRP A 104 -55.14 4.78 -28.59
CA TRP A 104 -56.36 5.56 -28.31
C TRP A 104 -56.17 6.85 -27.47
N PRO A 105 -56.75 8.02 -27.82
CA PRO A 105 -57.69 8.29 -28.92
C PRO A 105 -57.02 8.82 -30.18
N VAL A 106 -57.51 8.34 -31.32
CA VAL A 106 -56.97 8.59 -32.65
C VAL A 106 -57.71 9.76 -33.30
N VAL A 107 -57.07 10.91 -33.45
CA VAL A 107 -57.44 11.87 -34.50
C VAL A 107 -56.36 11.76 -35.58
N GLY A 108 -56.55 10.91 -36.61
CA GLY A 108 -55.60 10.71 -37.72
C GLY A 108 -55.49 9.26 -38.24
N GLU A 109 -54.82 9.05 -39.38
CA GLU A 109 -54.65 7.72 -40.00
C GLU A 109 -53.89 6.73 -39.09
N ARG A 110 -54.31 5.46 -39.16
CA ARG A 110 -53.78 4.34 -38.36
C ARG A 110 -52.34 4.04 -38.78
N GLY A 111 -51.38 4.31 -37.90
CA GLY A 111 -50.01 3.80 -38.05
C GLY A 111 -49.95 2.28 -37.81
N PRO A 112 -48.88 1.60 -38.24
CA PRO A 112 -48.74 0.15 -38.09
C PRO A 112 -48.79 -0.26 -36.61
N GLU A 113 -49.48 -1.38 -36.33
CA GLU A 113 -49.44 -2.08 -35.04
C GLU A 113 -47.97 -2.39 -34.66
N ARG A 114 -47.56 -2.07 -33.43
CA ARG A 114 -46.31 -2.62 -32.89
C ARG A 114 -46.53 -4.09 -32.57
N ALA A 115 -45.54 -4.93 -32.85
CA ALA A 115 -45.64 -6.40 -32.73
C ALA A 115 -45.41 -6.94 -31.30
N GLU A 116 -45.06 -6.08 -30.33
CA GLU A 116 -44.67 -6.49 -28.98
C GLU A 116 -45.82 -6.30 -27.98
N SER A 117 -46.05 -7.31 -27.13
CA SER A 117 -47.08 -7.32 -26.10
C SER A 117 -46.86 -6.20 -25.07
N ARG A 118 -47.92 -5.45 -24.76
CA ARG A 118 -47.94 -4.39 -23.74
C ARG A 118 -48.38 -4.91 -22.37
N LEU A 119 -48.79 -6.17 -22.29
CA LEU A 119 -49.06 -6.84 -21.02
C LEU A 119 -47.79 -6.95 -20.16
N ASP A 120 -46.63 -7.20 -20.77
CA ASP A 120 -45.36 -7.30 -20.04
C ASP A 120 -44.96 -5.97 -19.40
N ASP A 121 -45.22 -4.85 -20.08
CA ASP A 121 -45.04 -3.49 -19.53
C ASP A 121 -45.95 -3.26 -18.31
N LEU A 122 -47.21 -3.72 -18.39
CA LEU A 122 -48.17 -3.62 -17.29
C LEU A 122 -47.75 -4.48 -16.09
N ILE A 123 -47.31 -5.72 -16.33
CA ILE A 123 -46.82 -6.62 -15.28
C ILE A 123 -45.59 -5.99 -14.62
N THR A 124 -44.64 -5.50 -15.41
CA THR A 124 -43.42 -4.85 -14.92
C THR A 124 -43.75 -3.62 -14.07
N ALA A 125 -44.70 -2.79 -14.50
CA ALA A 125 -45.18 -1.65 -13.72
C ALA A 125 -45.81 -2.07 -12.39
N LEU A 126 -46.63 -3.14 -12.38
CA LEU A 126 -47.32 -3.61 -11.18
C LEU A 126 -46.43 -4.41 -10.22
N LEU A 127 -45.23 -4.82 -10.64
CA LEU A 127 -44.23 -5.39 -9.73
C LEU A 127 -43.61 -4.33 -8.81
N GLU A 128 -43.71 -3.05 -9.17
CA GLU A 128 -43.30 -1.93 -8.32
C GLU A 128 -44.36 -1.67 -7.23
N GLU A 129 -43.97 -1.87 -5.96
CA GLU A 129 -44.88 -1.81 -4.79
C GLU A 129 -45.80 -0.59 -4.80
N LYS A 130 -45.25 0.61 -5.00
CA LYS A 130 -46.03 1.84 -4.94
C LYS A 130 -47.01 1.98 -6.11
N VAL A 131 -46.65 1.45 -7.28
CA VAL A 131 -47.54 1.45 -8.45
C VAL A 131 -48.67 0.46 -8.22
N PHE A 132 -48.35 -0.75 -7.74
CA PHE A 132 -49.34 -1.75 -7.34
C PHE A 132 -50.36 -1.18 -6.35
N GLU A 133 -49.87 -0.54 -5.29
CA GLU A 133 -50.72 0.01 -4.23
C GLU A 133 -51.65 1.10 -4.73
N GLN A 134 -51.16 2.01 -5.57
CA GLN A 134 -52.00 3.08 -6.11
C GLN A 134 -53.01 2.53 -7.11
N VAL A 135 -52.62 1.59 -7.99
CA VAL A 135 -53.56 0.95 -8.91
C VAL A 135 -54.66 0.24 -8.12
N HIS A 136 -54.31 -0.54 -7.10
CA HIS A 136 -55.29 -1.20 -6.23
C HIS A 136 -56.24 -0.19 -5.58
N LYS A 137 -55.69 0.85 -4.96
CA LYS A 137 -56.47 1.93 -4.31
C LYS A 137 -57.45 2.61 -5.28
N LEU A 138 -56.98 2.99 -6.47
CA LEU A 138 -57.80 3.71 -7.44
C LEU A 138 -58.87 2.84 -8.10
N VAL A 139 -58.60 1.55 -8.34
CA VAL A 139 -59.60 0.65 -8.90
C VAL A 139 -60.67 0.29 -7.88
N LEU A 140 -60.35 0.24 -6.58
CA LEU A 140 -61.35 0.07 -5.52
C LEU A 140 -62.39 1.20 -5.49
N GLU A 141 -62.04 2.42 -5.93
CA GLU A 141 -62.98 3.54 -6.01
C GLU A 141 -63.88 3.48 -7.26
N ILE A 142 -63.57 2.61 -8.22
CA ILE A 142 -64.30 2.49 -9.48
C ILE A 142 -65.44 1.48 -9.32
N PRO A 143 -66.64 1.78 -9.86
CA PRO A 143 -67.74 0.81 -9.83
C PRO A 143 -67.31 -0.55 -10.36
N TYR A 144 -67.67 -1.60 -9.60
CA TYR A 144 -67.36 -3.00 -9.92
C TYR A 144 -65.87 -3.39 -9.89
N HIS A 145 -64.98 -2.51 -9.39
CA HIS A 145 -63.55 -2.77 -9.22
C HIS A 145 -62.87 -3.37 -10.46
N THR A 146 -63.36 -3.04 -11.66
CA THR A 146 -62.94 -3.64 -12.93
C THR A 146 -62.67 -2.57 -13.96
N VAL A 147 -61.45 -2.54 -14.49
CA VAL A 147 -61.00 -1.56 -15.48
C VAL A 147 -60.25 -2.23 -16.61
N SER A 148 -60.20 -1.60 -17.78
CA SER A 148 -59.20 -1.91 -18.80
C SER A 148 -58.05 -0.90 -18.70
N PRO A 149 -56.80 -1.36 -18.55
CA PRO A 149 -55.64 -0.49 -18.48
C PRO A 149 -55.22 0.00 -19.88
N ALA A 150 -54.83 1.27 -19.97
CA ALA A 150 -54.03 1.79 -21.06
C ALA A 150 -52.65 2.14 -20.52
N ILE A 151 -51.59 1.86 -21.27
CA ILE A 151 -50.23 1.99 -20.77
C ILE A 151 -49.29 2.62 -21.80
N ASP A 152 -48.36 3.43 -21.30
CA ASP A 152 -47.13 3.80 -21.99
C ASP A 152 -45.99 3.81 -20.95
N VAL A 153 -44.91 3.10 -21.24
CA VAL A 153 -43.77 2.93 -20.33
C VAL A 153 -42.48 3.21 -21.10
N GLU A 154 -41.62 3.99 -20.48
CA GLU A 154 -40.24 4.19 -20.87
C GLU A 154 -39.30 3.54 -19.86
N TYR A 155 -38.15 3.11 -20.37
CA TYR A 155 -37.14 2.40 -19.61
C TYR A 155 -35.83 3.18 -19.68
N ALA A 156 -35.24 3.52 -18.53
CA ALA A 156 -33.87 4.03 -18.47
C ALA A 156 -32.87 2.90 -18.71
N THR A 157 -32.76 2.45 -19.96
CA THR A 157 -31.87 1.36 -20.36
C THR A 157 -30.73 1.85 -21.24
N VAL A 158 -29.57 1.25 -21.03
CA VAL A 158 -28.47 1.33 -22.01
C VAL A 158 -28.68 0.19 -22.99
N ALA A 159 -28.67 0.50 -24.29
CA ALA A 159 -28.76 -0.53 -25.33
C ALA A 159 -27.72 -1.64 -25.08
N HIS A 160 -28.14 -2.90 -25.18
CA HIS A 160 -27.29 -4.05 -24.82
C HIS A 160 -25.92 -4.00 -25.52
N ALA A 161 -25.89 -3.71 -26.82
CA ALA A 161 -24.65 -3.60 -27.58
C ALA A 161 -23.71 -2.50 -27.04
N ALA A 162 -24.26 -1.34 -26.65
CA ALA A 162 -23.48 -0.25 -26.07
C ALA A 162 -22.94 -0.61 -24.68
N LEU A 163 -23.73 -1.29 -23.86
CA LEU A 163 -23.30 -1.77 -22.53
C LEU A 163 -22.18 -2.81 -22.65
N VAL A 164 -22.27 -3.75 -23.60
CA VAL A 164 -21.19 -4.74 -23.76
C VAL A 164 -19.90 -4.10 -24.28
N THR A 165 -19.98 -3.19 -25.26
CA THR A 165 -18.80 -2.44 -25.73
C THR A 165 -18.17 -1.61 -24.60
N ALA A 166 -18.99 -0.93 -23.78
CA ALA A 166 -18.49 -0.16 -22.63
C ALA A 166 -17.82 -1.07 -21.58
N ARG A 167 -18.39 -2.26 -21.33
CA ARG A 167 -17.80 -3.24 -20.42
C ARG A 167 -16.48 -3.79 -20.91
N GLU A 168 -16.36 -4.10 -22.21
CA GLU A 168 -15.11 -4.53 -22.80
C GLU A 168 -14.04 -3.44 -22.64
N ALA A 169 -14.37 -2.20 -23.01
CA ALA A 169 -13.46 -1.06 -22.89
C ALA A 169 -13.03 -0.83 -21.43
N ALA A 170 -13.97 -0.84 -20.48
CA ALA A 170 -13.67 -0.67 -19.06
C ALA A 170 -12.81 -1.80 -18.50
N LEU A 171 -13.06 -3.06 -18.91
CA LEU A 171 -12.22 -4.19 -18.52
C LEU A 171 -10.79 -4.05 -19.07
N ARG A 172 -10.64 -3.64 -20.34
CA ARG A 172 -9.32 -3.42 -20.94
C ARG A 172 -8.59 -2.27 -20.23
N ASP A 173 -9.24 -1.13 -20.03
CA ASP A 173 -8.69 0.04 -19.33
C ASP A 173 -8.21 -0.33 -17.91
N PHE A 174 -8.99 -1.13 -17.18
CA PHE A 174 -8.68 -1.51 -15.81
C PHE A 174 -7.63 -2.63 -15.70
N ALA A 175 -7.59 -3.55 -16.66
CA ALA A 175 -6.72 -4.72 -16.68
C ALA A 175 -5.40 -4.53 -17.44
N THR A 176 -5.29 -3.48 -18.27
CA THR A 176 -4.09 -3.22 -19.08
C THR A 176 -3.42 -1.91 -18.69
N SER A 177 -2.12 -1.81 -18.98
CA SER A 177 -1.33 -0.60 -18.77
C SER A 177 -1.62 0.54 -19.77
N GLU A 178 -2.60 0.36 -20.65
CA GLU A 178 -2.98 1.35 -21.67
C GLU A 178 -3.97 2.40 -21.14
N GLY A 179 -4.51 2.21 -19.94
CA GLY A 179 -5.43 3.16 -19.34
C GLY A 179 -4.76 4.50 -19.02
N ASP A 180 -5.49 5.59 -19.28
CA ASP A 180 -5.01 6.95 -19.11
C ASP A 180 -4.59 7.17 -17.66
N LEU A 181 -3.29 7.34 -17.44
CA LEU A 181 -2.70 7.70 -16.15
C LEU A 181 -3.05 9.17 -15.90
N GLY A 182 -4.32 9.42 -15.56
CA GLY A 182 -4.74 10.70 -15.02
C GLY A 182 -3.75 11.15 -13.94
N VAL A 183 -3.30 12.40 -14.05
CA VAL A 183 -2.36 13.14 -13.16
C VAL A 183 -1.70 12.27 -12.10
N VAL A 184 -0.40 11.95 -12.29
CA VAL A 184 0.47 11.22 -11.34
C VAL A 184 0.16 11.63 -9.90
N ARG A 185 -0.72 10.88 -9.26
CA ARG A 185 -1.13 11.09 -7.88
C ARG A 185 -0.10 10.37 -7.01
N GLU A 186 0.31 11.00 -5.93
CA GLU A 186 1.27 10.38 -5.00
C GLU A 186 0.69 9.06 -4.49
N SER A 187 1.40 7.95 -4.74
CA SER A 187 0.94 6.59 -4.44
C SER A 187 0.65 6.43 -2.94
N THR A 188 -0.60 6.18 -2.61
CA THR A 188 -1.08 5.87 -1.26
C THR A 188 -0.46 4.58 -0.73
N LEU A 189 -0.16 3.61 -1.60
CA LEU A 189 0.55 2.39 -1.22
C LEU A 189 1.98 2.71 -0.74
N SER A 190 2.69 3.57 -1.47
CA SER A 190 4.07 3.94 -1.13
C SER A 190 4.15 4.71 0.18
N SER A 191 3.26 5.69 0.38
CA SER A 191 3.20 6.46 1.63
C SER A 191 2.81 5.60 2.84
N THR A 192 1.90 4.64 2.67
CA THR A 192 1.52 3.67 3.72
C THR A 192 2.71 2.79 4.11
N VAL A 193 3.46 2.25 3.14
CA VAL A 193 4.68 1.46 3.40
C VAL A 193 5.69 2.27 4.21
N GLU A 194 5.93 3.54 3.84
CA GLU A 194 6.84 4.40 4.59
C GLU A 194 6.33 4.72 6.01
N GLN A 195 5.02 4.94 6.17
CA GLN A 195 4.40 5.18 7.47
C GLN A 195 4.50 3.97 8.40
N VAL A 196 4.27 2.75 7.89
CA VAL A 196 4.44 1.49 8.63
C VAL A 196 5.87 1.37 9.14
N LEU A 197 6.86 1.61 8.27
CA LEU A 197 8.27 1.51 8.64
C LEU A 197 8.66 2.56 9.69
N ARG A 198 8.19 3.81 9.56
CA ARG A 198 8.52 4.90 10.50
C ARG A 198 7.85 4.72 11.86
N SER A 199 6.57 4.37 11.88
CA SER A 199 5.78 4.23 13.12
C SER A 199 6.20 3.03 13.97
N ARG A 200 6.88 2.04 13.36
CA ARG A 200 7.27 0.78 14.00
C ARG A 200 8.77 0.63 14.22
N GLN A 201 9.55 1.71 14.11
CA GLN A 201 10.97 1.66 14.48
C GLN A 201 11.09 1.35 15.99
N PRO A 202 11.80 0.27 16.37
CA PRO A 202 12.02 -0.02 17.78
C PRO A 202 12.82 1.12 18.42
N ALA A 203 12.53 1.41 19.70
CA ALA A 203 13.38 2.31 20.48
C ALA A 203 14.83 1.84 20.35
N ALA A 204 15.73 2.76 19.97
CA ALA A 204 17.13 2.44 19.69
C ALA A 204 17.70 1.58 20.81
N VAL A 205 17.94 0.29 20.52
CA VAL A 205 18.56 -0.62 21.49
C VAL A 205 20.05 -0.30 21.46
N GLU A 206 20.50 0.48 22.44
CA GLU A 206 21.92 0.73 22.64
C GLU A 206 22.60 -0.54 23.15
N GLY A 207 23.03 -1.41 22.25
CA GLY A 207 24.10 -2.35 22.56
C GLY A 207 24.06 -3.70 21.85
N LEU A 208 25.25 -4.14 21.46
CA LEU A 208 25.56 -5.55 21.20
C LEU A 208 25.35 -6.35 22.49
N ARG A 209 24.97 -7.63 22.37
CA ARG A 209 24.77 -8.47 23.54
C ARG A 209 26.08 -8.58 24.35
N PRO A 210 26.08 -8.30 25.67
CA PRO A 210 27.28 -8.41 26.50
C PRO A 210 27.90 -9.81 26.40
N GLY A 211 29.22 -9.88 26.21
CA GLY A 211 29.96 -11.15 26.11
C GLY A 211 29.83 -11.86 24.76
N SER A 212 29.19 -11.27 23.76
CA SER A 212 29.16 -11.81 22.39
C SER A 212 30.50 -11.69 21.67
N GLU A 213 30.70 -12.49 20.61
CA GLU A 213 31.91 -12.47 19.80
C GLU A 213 32.19 -11.08 19.21
N ILE A 214 31.18 -10.43 18.64
CA ILE A 214 31.32 -9.09 18.07
C ILE A 214 31.70 -8.04 19.14
N GLU A 215 31.11 -8.13 20.32
CA GLU A 215 31.42 -7.23 21.43
C GLU A 215 32.83 -7.49 21.98
N ALA A 216 33.24 -8.75 22.07
CA ALA A 216 34.58 -9.14 22.48
C ALA A 216 35.65 -8.61 21.51
N VAL A 217 35.42 -8.75 20.20
CA VAL A 217 36.33 -8.23 19.16
C VAL A 217 36.36 -6.70 19.15
N ARG A 218 35.21 -6.03 19.33
CA ARG A 218 35.12 -4.57 19.47
C ARG A 218 35.94 -4.07 20.67
N GLN A 219 35.74 -4.67 21.85
CA GLN A 219 36.48 -4.33 23.08
C GLN A 219 37.97 -4.67 22.97
N ALA A 220 38.32 -5.76 22.28
CA ALA A 220 39.72 -6.12 22.01
C ALA A 220 40.40 -5.05 21.14
N SER A 221 39.74 -4.59 20.07
CA SER A 221 40.23 -3.49 19.23
C SER A 221 40.38 -2.19 20.02
N GLU A 222 39.38 -1.82 20.82
CA GLU A 222 39.41 -0.59 21.62
C GLU A 222 40.53 -0.63 22.68
N SER A 223 40.65 -1.74 23.43
CA SER A 223 41.68 -1.93 24.44
C SER A 223 43.10 -1.99 23.84
N ALA A 224 43.26 -2.56 22.64
CA ALA A 224 44.54 -2.59 21.95
C ALA A 224 44.94 -1.19 21.47
N LEU A 225 44.00 -0.41 20.91
CA LEU A 225 44.24 0.99 20.53
C LEU A 225 44.57 1.87 21.74
N ARG A 226 43.91 1.65 22.88
CA ARG A 226 44.20 2.36 24.14
C ARG A 226 45.59 2.02 24.66
N ARG A 227 45.96 0.73 24.72
CA ARG A 227 47.31 0.28 25.12
C ARG A 227 48.41 0.81 24.18
N ALA A 228 48.12 0.92 22.89
CA ALA A 228 49.03 1.53 21.92
C ALA A 228 49.18 3.04 22.19
N ALA A 229 48.09 3.75 22.47
CA ALA A 229 48.12 5.16 22.85
C ALA A 229 48.90 5.42 24.14
N GLU A 230 48.69 4.59 25.17
CA GLU A 230 49.44 4.64 26.42
C GLU A 230 50.94 4.44 26.21
N ALA A 231 51.34 3.45 25.40
CA ALA A 231 52.75 3.19 25.07
C ALA A 231 53.41 4.36 24.34
N VAL A 232 52.66 4.97 23.40
CA VAL A 232 53.10 6.12 22.63
C VAL A 232 53.21 7.36 23.52
N ALA A 233 52.28 7.56 24.45
CA ALA A 233 52.30 8.64 25.43
C ALA A 233 53.43 8.49 26.44
N GLU A 234 53.73 7.25 26.89
CA GLU A 234 54.88 6.95 27.74
C GLU A 234 56.20 7.31 27.06
N LEU A 235 56.36 6.97 25.77
CA LEU A 235 57.55 7.32 24.98
C LEU A 235 57.72 8.84 24.82
N ALA A 236 56.61 9.58 24.75
CA ALA A 236 56.60 11.04 24.62
C ALA A 236 57.04 11.79 25.89
N ARG A 237 57.08 11.12 27.06
CA ARG A 237 57.48 11.75 28.33
C ARG A 237 59.00 11.99 28.36
N PRO A 238 59.48 13.12 28.92
CA PRO A 238 60.92 13.40 29.07
C PRO A 238 61.68 12.28 29.82
N GLY A 239 61.02 11.65 30.80
CA GLY A 239 61.58 10.55 31.58
C GLY A 239 61.86 9.27 30.79
N ALA A 240 61.31 9.11 29.58
CA ALA A 240 61.57 7.95 28.71
C ALA A 240 63.01 7.91 28.17
N LEU A 241 63.73 9.05 28.20
CA LEU A 241 65.15 9.09 27.84
C LEU A 241 66.02 8.44 28.92
N VAL A 242 65.60 8.53 30.19
CA VAL A 242 66.36 8.09 31.37
C VAL A 242 65.95 6.69 31.82
N ARG A 243 64.65 6.38 31.77
CA ARG A 243 64.09 5.08 32.14
C ARG A 243 63.85 4.23 30.89
N PRO A 244 64.15 2.92 30.90
CA PRO A 244 63.81 2.05 29.80
C PRO A 244 62.30 2.07 29.57
N SER A 245 61.87 2.61 28.43
CA SER A 245 60.47 2.57 27.99
C SER A 245 60.26 1.31 27.13
N PRO A 246 59.15 0.58 27.31
CA PRO A 246 58.83 -0.57 26.47
C PRO A 246 58.66 -0.15 25.02
N ASP A 247 59.11 -0.99 24.08
CA ASP A 247 58.95 -0.73 22.65
C ASP A 247 57.44 -0.64 22.30
N PRO A 248 56.95 0.49 21.75
CA PRO A 248 55.54 0.64 21.36
C PRO A 248 55.18 -0.21 20.13
N ARG A 249 56.17 -0.77 19.42
CA ARG A 249 55.97 -1.54 18.18
C ARG A 249 54.97 -2.69 18.29
N PRO A 250 55.20 -3.68 19.19
CA PRO A 250 54.27 -4.80 19.35
C PRO A 250 52.86 -4.34 19.70
N ARG A 251 52.71 -3.22 20.44
CA ARG A 251 51.40 -2.69 20.85
C ARG A 251 50.64 -2.06 19.68
N LEU A 252 51.28 -1.29 18.79
CA LEU A 252 50.58 -0.78 17.60
C LEU A 252 50.31 -1.88 16.57
N GLN A 253 51.19 -2.89 16.43
CA GLN A 253 50.89 -4.06 15.58
C GLN A 253 49.68 -4.84 16.11
N ALA A 254 49.61 -5.06 17.42
CA ALA A 254 48.44 -5.70 18.05
C ALA A 254 47.17 -4.86 17.84
N ALA A 255 47.25 -3.53 17.97
CA ALA A 255 46.12 -2.64 17.69
C ALA A 255 45.68 -2.70 16.22
N GLY A 256 46.62 -2.71 15.28
CA GLY A 256 46.33 -2.87 13.85
C GLY A 256 45.72 -4.23 13.50
N LYS A 257 46.15 -5.32 14.16
CA LYS A 257 45.54 -6.65 13.99
C LYS A 257 44.13 -6.72 14.57
N ALA A 258 43.92 -6.19 15.77
CA ALA A 258 42.61 -6.20 16.41
C ALA A 258 41.59 -5.33 15.65
N LEU A 259 42.01 -4.18 15.08
CA LEU A 259 41.14 -3.37 14.23
C LEU A 259 40.79 -4.06 12.91
N ASP A 260 41.75 -4.76 12.29
CA ASP A 260 41.52 -5.55 11.08
C ASP A 260 40.52 -6.71 11.33
N GLU A 261 40.67 -7.39 12.47
CA GLU A 261 39.76 -8.46 12.90
C GLU A 261 38.33 -7.94 13.12
N TYR A 262 38.17 -6.79 13.81
CA TYR A 262 36.86 -6.16 13.98
C TYR A 262 36.23 -5.77 12.64
N GLN A 263 37.02 -5.20 11.73
CA GLN A 263 36.55 -4.83 10.39
C GLN A 263 36.13 -6.05 9.56
N ARG A 264 36.87 -7.16 9.63
CA ARG A 264 36.52 -8.41 8.92
C ARG A 264 35.22 -9.00 9.45
N LEU A 265 35.06 -9.07 10.77
CA LEU A 265 33.83 -9.57 11.39
C LEU A 265 32.62 -8.69 11.05
N ALA A 266 32.77 -7.37 11.12
CA ALA A 266 31.70 -6.43 10.74
C ALA A 266 31.24 -6.65 9.29
N ARG A 267 32.18 -6.81 8.33
CA ARG A 267 31.83 -7.12 6.94
C ARG A 267 31.10 -8.44 6.79
N ALA A 268 31.55 -9.49 7.49
CA ALA A 268 30.89 -10.79 7.46
C ALA A 268 29.46 -10.71 7.99
N ILE A 269 29.23 -9.95 9.08
CA ILE A 269 27.89 -9.74 9.64
C ILE A 269 27.01 -8.98 8.65
N ALA A 270 27.49 -7.91 8.03
CA ALA A 270 26.71 -7.18 7.04
C ALA A 270 26.32 -8.03 5.83
N ALA A 271 27.24 -8.87 5.33
CA ALA A 271 26.95 -9.81 4.26
C ALA A 271 25.89 -10.85 4.67
N LYS A 272 25.95 -11.35 5.92
CA LYS A 272 24.94 -12.27 6.46
C LYS A 272 23.57 -11.60 6.66
N ILE A 273 23.52 -10.34 7.10
CA ILE A 273 22.27 -9.57 7.21
C ILE A 273 21.64 -9.42 5.82
N ALA A 274 22.42 -9.03 4.81
CA ALA A 274 21.94 -8.96 3.42
C ALA A 274 21.42 -10.33 2.92
N GLY A 275 22.16 -11.41 3.16
CA GLY A 275 21.71 -12.76 2.81
C GLY A 275 20.47 -13.25 3.57
N THR A 276 20.19 -12.71 4.77
CA THR A 276 18.97 -13.01 5.52
C THR A 276 17.75 -12.32 4.89
N VAL A 277 17.93 -11.07 4.42
CA VAL A 277 16.90 -10.32 3.70
C VAL A 277 16.54 -11.00 2.36
N GLU A 278 17.53 -11.59 1.69
CA GLU A 278 17.34 -12.34 0.44
C GLU A 278 16.81 -13.77 0.65
N GLY A 279 16.56 -14.19 1.90
CA GLY A 279 16.00 -15.51 2.24
C GLY A 279 17.00 -16.67 2.31
N GLY A 280 18.31 -16.40 2.28
CA GLY A 280 19.36 -17.42 2.24
C GLY A 280 20.05 -17.73 3.59
N ALA A 281 20.05 -16.81 4.56
CA ALA A 281 20.77 -16.98 5.83
C ALA A 281 19.84 -17.12 7.05
N SER A 282 20.22 -17.97 8.01
CA SER A 282 19.47 -18.20 9.25
C SER A 282 19.65 -17.04 10.24
N GLN A 283 18.54 -16.43 10.66
CA GLN A 283 18.53 -15.41 11.72
C GLN A 283 19.22 -15.87 13.02
N ARG A 284 19.18 -17.19 13.28
CA ARG A 284 19.79 -17.80 14.46
C ARG A 284 21.30 -17.60 14.53
N GLU A 285 22.00 -17.70 13.39
CA GLU A 285 23.46 -17.52 13.35
C GLU A 285 23.86 -16.08 13.71
N LEU A 286 23.07 -15.09 13.28
CA LEU A 286 23.31 -13.67 13.56
C LEU A 286 23.07 -13.35 15.05
N ILE A 287 22.05 -13.96 15.65
CA ILE A 287 21.78 -13.85 17.09
C ILE A 287 22.91 -14.51 17.90
N GLU A 288 23.41 -15.66 17.46
CA GLU A 288 24.56 -16.35 18.08
C GLU A 288 25.84 -15.51 18.02
N LEU A 289 26.06 -14.75 16.93
CA LEU A 289 27.17 -13.79 16.80
C LEU A 289 27.04 -12.56 17.73
N GLY A 290 25.90 -12.37 18.39
CA GLY A 290 25.71 -11.30 19.39
C GLY A 290 24.73 -10.20 19.03
N LEU A 291 24.07 -10.30 17.88
CA LEU A 291 23.05 -9.34 17.50
C LEU A 291 21.79 -9.52 18.37
N PRO A 292 21.07 -8.43 18.70
CA PRO A 292 19.78 -8.53 19.38
C PRO A 292 18.78 -9.32 18.52
N ALA A 293 17.82 -10.02 19.12
CA ALA A 293 16.76 -10.65 18.33
C ALA A 293 15.91 -9.56 17.65
N PRO A 294 15.59 -9.68 16.35
CA PRO A 294 14.69 -8.73 15.69
C PRO A 294 13.29 -8.80 16.32
N ALA A 295 12.57 -7.68 16.28
CA ALA A 295 11.22 -7.62 16.81
C ALA A 295 10.29 -8.57 16.02
N ALA A 296 9.39 -9.26 16.71
CA ALA A 296 8.38 -10.09 16.03
C ALA A 296 7.46 -9.20 15.17
N PRO A 297 7.13 -9.61 13.94
CA PRO A 297 6.32 -8.80 13.05
C PRO A 297 4.88 -8.67 13.57
N ARG A 298 4.30 -7.46 13.49
CA ARG A 298 2.91 -7.21 13.92
C ARG A 298 1.95 -7.40 12.74
N GLY A 299 1.58 -8.66 12.50
CA GLY A 299 0.84 -9.06 11.30
C GLY A 299 -0.59 -8.52 11.15
N ARG A 300 -1.31 -8.31 12.26
CA ARG A 300 -2.75 -8.01 12.23
C ARG A 300 -3.09 -6.61 11.69
N GLU A 301 -2.28 -5.61 12.02
CA GLU A 301 -2.48 -4.22 11.57
C GLU A 301 -2.03 -4.02 10.12
N LEU A 302 -1.00 -4.77 9.69
CA LEU A 302 -0.39 -4.64 8.35
C LEU A 302 -1.35 -5.01 7.21
N GLY A 303 -2.15 -6.07 7.36
CA GLY A 303 -3.13 -6.47 6.34
C GLY A 303 -4.19 -5.39 6.11
N SER A 304 -4.74 -4.82 7.19
CA SER A 304 -5.76 -3.76 7.13
C SER A 304 -5.25 -2.45 6.52
N GLU A 305 -4.01 -2.05 6.83
CA GLU A 305 -3.38 -0.86 6.25
C GLU A 305 -3.12 -1.02 4.74
N LEU A 306 -2.60 -2.18 4.32
CA LEU A 306 -2.38 -2.48 2.91
C LEU A 306 -3.70 -2.61 2.13
N LYS A 307 -4.72 -3.23 2.74
CA LYS A 307 -6.08 -3.31 2.17
C LYS A 307 -6.61 -1.91 1.87
N LYS A 308 -6.59 -1.02 2.87
CA LYS A 308 -7.07 0.36 2.71
C LYS A 308 -6.29 1.12 1.63
N ALA A 309 -4.98 0.92 1.54
CA ALA A 309 -4.16 1.54 0.50
C ALA A 309 -4.57 1.05 -0.90
N VAL A 310 -4.72 -0.26 -1.10
CA VAL A 310 -5.14 -0.84 -2.38
C VAL A 310 -6.57 -0.40 -2.74
N GLU A 311 -7.52 -0.42 -1.80
CA GLU A 311 -8.88 0.08 -2.01
C GLU A 311 -8.90 1.55 -2.45
N THR A 312 -8.03 2.37 -1.86
CA THR A 312 -7.92 3.79 -2.23
C THR A 312 -7.42 3.96 -3.66
N GLU A 313 -6.40 3.21 -4.07
CA GLU A 313 -5.89 3.21 -5.46
C GLU A 313 -6.97 2.73 -6.45
N LEU A 314 -7.66 1.63 -6.15
CA LEU A 314 -8.71 1.06 -6.99
C LEU A 314 -9.89 2.02 -7.15
N SER A 315 -10.34 2.65 -6.06
CA SER A 315 -11.40 3.66 -6.09
C SER A 315 -10.98 4.96 -6.79
N GLY A 316 -9.69 5.31 -6.73
CA GLY A 316 -9.09 6.38 -7.52
C GLY A 316 -8.92 6.04 -9.00
N GLY A 317 -9.27 4.81 -9.39
CA GLY A 317 -9.25 4.34 -10.76
C GLY A 317 -7.90 3.83 -11.22
N VAL A 318 -6.90 3.62 -10.36
CA VAL A 318 -5.59 3.15 -10.84
C VAL A 318 -5.70 1.73 -11.41
N PRO A 319 -5.17 1.46 -12.63
CA PRO A 319 -5.20 0.12 -13.23
C PRO A 319 -4.50 -0.92 -12.36
N LEU A 320 -5.02 -2.16 -12.37
CA LEU A 320 -4.48 -3.26 -11.55
C LEU A 320 -2.98 -3.53 -11.81
N PRO A 321 -2.48 -3.54 -13.06
CA PRO A 321 -1.06 -3.77 -13.32
C PRO A 321 -0.17 -2.65 -12.75
N ALA A 322 -0.67 -1.42 -12.67
CA ALA A 322 0.08 -0.30 -12.12
C ALA A 322 0.24 -0.46 -10.60
N ILE A 323 -0.82 -0.83 -9.88
CA ILE A 323 -0.77 -1.13 -8.44
C ILE A 323 0.16 -2.33 -8.17
N SER A 324 0.06 -3.39 -8.98
CA SER A 324 0.96 -4.56 -8.91
C SER A 324 2.43 -4.18 -9.12
N ALA A 325 2.73 -3.36 -10.14
CA ALA A 325 4.09 -2.90 -10.41
C ALA A 325 4.65 -2.05 -9.25
N GLN A 326 3.83 -1.17 -8.66
CA GLN A 326 4.19 -0.40 -7.48
C GLN A 326 4.50 -1.30 -6.28
N ALA A 327 3.63 -2.30 -6.01
CA ALA A 327 3.84 -3.25 -4.93
C ALA A 327 5.13 -4.08 -5.12
N LYS A 328 5.43 -4.51 -6.35
CA LYS A 328 6.69 -5.19 -6.69
C LYS A 328 7.91 -4.29 -6.52
N ASP A 329 7.83 -3.03 -6.93
CA ASP A 329 8.93 -2.08 -6.76
C ASP A 329 9.23 -1.84 -5.28
N GLN A 330 8.19 -1.59 -4.48
CA GLN A 330 8.34 -1.42 -3.03
C GLN A 330 8.87 -2.69 -2.35
N SER A 331 8.38 -3.87 -2.74
CA SER A 331 8.91 -5.16 -2.27
C SER A 331 10.41 -5.29 -2.56
N LYS A 332 10.84 -5.00 -3.79
CA LYS A 332 12.26 -5.00 -4.19
C LYS A 332 13.11 -3.99 -3.42
N ARG A 333 12.58 -2.78 -3.19
CA ARG A 333 13.28 -1.73 -2.42
C ARG A 333 13.50 -2.16 -0.97
N LEU A 334 12.52 -2.81 -0.36
CA LEU A 334 12.63 -3.35 1.00
C LEU A 334 13.66 -4.49 1.10
N THR A 335 13.81 -5.30 0.05
CA THR A 335 14.76 -6.42 0.02
C THR A 335 16.16 -6.05 -0.47
N ARG A 336 16.38 -4.84 -1.00
CA ARG A 336 17.67 -4.47 -1.59
C ARG A 336 18.75 -4.21 -0.53
N ALA A 337 19.92 -4.83 -0.71
CA ALA A 337 21.11 -4.61 0.10
C ALA A 337 21.64 -3.17 -0.04
N ASP A 338 22.07 -2.56 1.07
CA ASP A 338 22.65 -1.22 1.08
C ASP A 338 24.13 -1.28 0.65
N GLU A 339 24.38 -1.07 -0.65
CA GLU A 339 25.74 -1.04 -1.21
C GLU A 339 26.62 0.03 -0.52
N HIS A 340 25.99 1.09 0.00
CA HIS A 340 26.68 2.24 0.61
C HIS A 340 27.36 1.97 1.96
N TRP A 341 26.97 0.92 2.69
CA TRP A 341 27.58 0.58 3.98
C TRP A 341 28.97 -0.05 3.80
N VAL A 342 29.17 -0.84 2.75
CA VAL A 342 30.40 -1.61 2.53
C VAL A 342 31.60 -0.70 2.22
N GLU A 343 31.36 0.45 1.60
CA GLU A 343 32.40 1.33 1.05
C GLU A 343 33.00 2.33 2.07
N ARG A 344 32.21 2.84 3.03
CA ARG A 344 32.63 3.99 3.88
C ARG A 344 33.41 3.60 5.14
N GLY A 345 32.87 2.82 6.07
CA GLY A 345 33.56 2.50 7.33
C GLY A 345 34.54 1.35 7.24
N PRO A 346 34.15 0.17 6.70
CA PRO A 346 35.07 -0.95 6.59
C PRO A 346 36.31 -0.62 5.75
N GLY A 347 36.16 0.22 4.71
CA GLY A 347 37.26 0.68 3.87
C GLY A 347 38.24 1.65 4.57
N THR A 348 37.77 2.49 5.49
CA THR A 348 38.64 3.40 6.26
C THR A 348 39.35 2.65 7.39
N ALA A 349 38.66 1.74 8.09
CA ALA A 349 39.25 0.89 9.12
C ALA A 349 40.34 -0.03 8.55
N ALA A 350 40.13 -0.66 7.39
CA ALA A 350 41.12 -1.50 6.73
C ALA A 350 42.41 -0.73 6.39
N ARG A 351 42.27 0.50 5.85
CA ARG A 351 43.42 1.36 5.52
C ARG A 351 44.18 1.78 6.78
N ALA A 352 43.47 2.19 7.83
CA ALA A 352 44.09 2.58 9.10
C ALA A 352 44.80 1.39 9.78
N ALA A 353 44.19 0.20 9.77
CA ALA A 353 44.79 -1.03 10.28
C ALA A 353 46.07 -1.39 9.53
N ALA A 354 46.05 -1.37 8.19
CA ALA A 354 47.23 -1.64 7.37
C ALA A 354 48.36 -0.63 7.62
N ARG A 355 48.04 0.65 7.82
CA ARG A 355 49.03 1.69 8.15
C ARG A 355 49.59 1.56 9.57
N LEU A 356 48.79 1.11 10.55
CA LEU A 356 49.30 0.78 11.88
C LEU A 356 50.28 -0.41 11.86
N GLN A 357 50.02 -1.38 10.98
CA GLN A 357 50.91 -2.54 10.80
C GLN A 357 52.18 -2.16 10.02
N ARG A 358 52.09 -1.22 9.07
CA ARG A 358 53.22 -0.65 8.32
C ARG A 358 53.87 0.49 9.11
N PHE A 359 54.78 0.12 10.01
CA PHE A 359 55.48 1.06 10.86
C PHE A 359 56.26 2.14 10.09
N PRO A 360 56.05 3.45 10.37
CA PRO A 360 56.96 4.47 9.89
C PRO A 360 58.32 4.26 10.56
N SER A 361 59.39 4.24 9.76
CA SER A 361 60.75 4.16 10.27
C SER A 361 61.06 5.38 11.14
N PHE A 362 61.60 5.16 12.35
CA PHE A 362 62.06 6.23 13.23
C PHE A 362 63.33 6.87 12.65
N ALA A 363 63.15 7.83 11.73
CA ALA A 363 64.26 8.54 11.10
C ALA A 363 64.71 9.70 11.99
N VAL A 364 65.87 9.58 12.63
CA VAL A 364 66.52 10.69 13.38
C VAL A 364 67.41 11.55 12.47
N LEU A 365 67.24 11.45 11.15
CA LEU A 365 68.13 12.08 10.16
C LEU A 365 67.57 13.42 9.67
N PRO A 366 68.40 14.46 9.42
CA PRO A 366 69.59 14.89 10.15
C PRO A 366 69.27 15.92 11.25
N TRP A 367 68.03 16.41 11.36
CA TRP A 367 67.72 17.63 12.11
C TRP A 367 67.99 17.60 13.63
N PRO A 368 67.60 16.55 14.39
CA PRO A 368 67.87 16.52 15.82
C PRO A 368 69.37 16.34 16.13
N LEU A 369 70.06 15.55 15.31
CA LEU A 369 71.52 15.35 15.43
C LEU A 369 72.31 16.60 15.03
N ALA A 370 71.83 17.36 14.05
CA ALA A 370 72.42 18.65 13.64
C ALA A 370 72.30 19.72 14.74
N ALA A 371 71.27 19.66 15.59
CA ALA A 371 71.14 20.54 16.76
C ALA A 371 71.97 20.05 17.97
N VAL A 372 72.12 18.74 18.14
CA VAL A 372 72.94 18.15 19.21
C VAL A 372 74.44 18.34 18.95
N LEU A 373 74.87 18.32 17.68
CA LEU A 373 76.29 18.47 17.30
C LEU A 373 76.94 19.79 17.78
N PRO A 374 76.39 20.99 17.51
CA PRO A 374 76.95 22.24 18.03
C PRO A 374 76.88 22.31 19.56
N ALA A 375 75.87 21.71 20.19
CA ALA A 375 75.80 21.62 21.65
C ALA A 375 76.89 20.72 22.22
N VAL A 376 77.18 19.57 21.60
CA VAL A 376 78.29 18.68 21.97
C VAL A 376 79.62 19.40 21.81
N ILE A 377 79.84 20.10 20.69
CA ILE A 377 81.05 20.90 20.44
C ILE A 377 81.19 22.00 21.48
N LEU A 378 80.15 22.81 21.69
CA LEU A 378 80.16 23.96 22.59
C LEU A 378 80.34 23.53 24.04
N THR A 379 79.62 22.50 24.49
CA THR A 379 79.75 22.01 25.87
C THR A 379 81.11 21.34 26.13
N SER A 380 81.66 20.62 25.15
CA SER A 380 83.01 20.05 25.25
C SER A 380 84.11 21.13 25.21
N LEU A 381 83.92 22.18 24.41
CA LEU A 381 84.81 23.34 24.33
C LEU A 381 84.84 24.10 25.67
N ILE A 382 83.66 24.45 26.21
CA ILE A 382 83.50 25.13 27.51
C ILE A 382 84.09 24.28 28.64
N ALA A 383 83.85 22.95 28.64
CA ALA A 383 84.45 22.04 29.62
C ALA A 383 85.99 22.05 29.57
N GLY A 384 86.59 22.16 28.37
CA GLY A 384 88.03 22.29 28.19
C GLY A 384 88.61 23.63 28.68
N MET A 385 87.81 24.69 28.73
CA MET A 385 88.21 26.03 29.18
C MET A 385 88.19 26.18 30.72
N LEU A 386 87.45 25.31 31.43
CA LEU A 386 87.18 25.38 32.88
C LEU A 386 88.34 25.01 33.82
N GLY A 387 89.58 25.37 33.50
CA GLY A 387 90.57 25.36 34.58
C GLY A 387 91.11 23.96 34.96
N SER A 388 91.52 23.84 36.22
CA SER A 388 91.77 22.55 36.89
C SER A 388 90.49 21.74 37.09
N ALA A 389 89.33 22.40 37.24
CA ALA A 389 88.02 21.74 37.34
C ALA A 389 87.63 21.00 36.04
N GLY A 390 88.11 21.47 34.88
CA GLY A 390 87.91 20.82 33.58
C GLY A 390 88.47 19.39 33.50
N VAL A 391 89.44 19.03 34.34
CA VAL A 391 89.96 17.64 34.43
C VAL A 391 88.89 16.68 34.97
N VAL A 392 87.96 17.17 35.80
CA VAL A 392 86.85 16.36 36.35
C VAL A 392 85.57 16.59 35.55
N VAL A 393 85.23 17.84 35.24
CA VAL A 393 83.99 18.21 34.52
C VAL A 393 84.02 17.69 33.08
N GLY A 394 85.17 17.73 32.39
CA GLY A 394 85.30 17.26 31.01
C GLY A 394 84.95 15.78 30.82
N PRO A 395 85.59 14.85 31.57
CA PRO A 395 85.24 13.44 31.51
C PRO A 395 83.79 13.14 31.91
N VAL A 396 83.25 13.86 32.90
CA VAL A 396 81.84 13.70 33.31
C VAL A 396 80.89 14.13 32.19
N VAL A 397 81.11 15.29 31.58
CA VAL A 397 80.30 15.77 30.44
C VAL A 397 80.40 14.82 29.25
N LEU A 398 81.59 14.28 28.97
CA LEU A 398 81.78 13.29 27.91
C LEU A 398 81.06 11.97 28.21
N ALA A 399 81.15 11.48 29.45
CA ALA A 399 80.46 10.27 29.89
C ALA A 399 78.93 10.44 29.84
N GLU A 400 78.43 11.60 30.25
CA GLU A 400 77.01 11.97 30.15
C GLU A 400 76.56 12.05 28.70
N TRP A 401 77.32 12.69 27.81
CA TRP A 401 77.01 12.69 26.38
C TRP A 401 77.04 11.30 25.78
N ALA A 402 78.05 10.48 26.09
CA ALA A 402 78.14 9.11 25.60
C ALA A 402 76.97 8.26 26.11
N TRP A 403 76.56 8.42 27.37
CA TRP A 403 75.42 7.74 27.96
C TRP A 403 74.09 8.20 27.35
N LEU A 404 73.85 9.51 27.25
CA LEU A 404 72.65 10.10 26.65
C LEU A 404 72.55 9.81 25.16
N LEU A 405 73.66 9.85 24.40
CA LEU A 405 73.69 9.48 22.98
C LEU A 405 73.45 7.99 22.81
N ARG A 406 74.08 7.14 23.63
CA ARG A 406 73.80 5.71 23.64
C ARG A 406 72.33 5.44 23.95
N ARG A 407 71.75 6.12 24.94
CA ARG A 407 70.32 6.03 25.30
C ARG A 407 69.40 6.53 24.19
N LEU A 408 69.76 7.65 23.55
CA LEU A 408 69.02 8.21 22.42
C LEU A 408 69.14 7.33 21.17
N LEU A 409 70.18 6.49 21.07
CA LEU A 409 70.38 5.49 20.02
C LEU A 409 69.73 4.13 20.35
N SER A 410 69.72 3.72 21.62
CA SER A 410 69.23 2.41 22.09
C SER A 410 67.76 2.42 22.51
N GLY A 411 67.24 3.56 22.97
CA GLY A 411 65.82 3.79 23.30
C GLY A 411 64.95 4.07 22.08
N ARG A 412 65.48 3.84 20.86
CA ARG A 412 64.75 4.01 19.61
C ARG A 412 63.87 2.80 19.33
N PRO A 413 62.65 3.00 18.81
CA PRO A 413 61.92 1.92 18.20
C PRO A 413 62.61 1.58 16.86
N GLY A 414 63.53 0.60 16.85
CA GLY A 414 64.04 -0.08 15.63
C GLY A 414 65.56 -0.24 15.45
N PRO A 415 65.99 -1.16 14.55
CA PRO A 415 67.39 -1.32 14.20
C PRO A 415 67.88 -0.16 13.33
N VAL A 416 69.00 0.46 13.70
CA VAL A 416 69.63 1.52 12.91
C VAL A 416 70.89 0.96 12.24
N PRO A 417 70.90 0.78 10.91
CA PRO A 417 72.15 0.56 10.22
C PRO A 417 72.99 1.83 10.38
N LYS A 418 74.16 1.71 11.03
CA LYS A 418 75.19 2.76 11.26
C LYS A 418 75.10 3.58 12.58
N ALA A 419 74.24 3.23 13.55
CA ALA A 419 74.20 3.93 14.85
C ALA A 419 75.55 3.97 15.58
N THR A 420 76.29 2.86 15.55
CA THR A 420 77.63 2.74 16.15
C THR A 420 78.63 3.70 15.50
N ARG A 421 78.55 3.90 14.17
CA ARG A 421 79.42 4.81 13.43
C ARG A 421 79.13 6.27 13.78
N THR A 422 77.85 6.65 13.92
CA THR A 422 77.47 8.01 14.34
C THR A 422 77.89 8.30 15.78
N LEU A 423 77.74 7.32 16.70
CA LEU A 423 78.20 7.46 18.08
C LEU A 423 79.72 7.67 18.14
N LEU A 424 80.48 6.88 17.37
CA LEU A 424 81.94 7.02 17.29
C LEU A 424 82.36 8.39 16.76
N VAL A 425 81.73 8.88 15.68
CA VAL A 425 82.02 10.21 15.12
C VAL A 425 81.75 11.33 16.13
N LEU A 426 80.64 11.27 16.88
CA LEU A 426 80.31 12.27 17.89
C LEU A 426 81.29 12.26 19.06
N ILE A 427 81.65 11.08 19.55
CA ILE A 427 82.67 10.93 20.62
C ILE A 427 84.01 11.50 20.13
N SER A 428 84.45 11.15 18.93
CA SER A 428 85.69 11.68 18.34
C SER A 428 85.67 13.20 18.21
N LEU A 429 84.55 13.79 17.82
CA LEU A 429 84.38 15.24 17.71
C LEU A 429 84.46 15.94 19.08
N SER A 430 83.83 15.36 20.12
CA SER A 430 83.93 15.87 21.49
C SER A 430 85.38 15.92 21.99
N PHE A 431 86.19 14.88 21.71
CA PHE A 431 87.61 14.86 22.08
C PHE A 431 88.41 15.96 21.39
N VAL A 432 88.18 16.18 20.09
CA VAL A 432 88.84 17.25 19.33
C VAL A 432 88.44 18.61 19.88
N SER A 433 87.15 18.86 20.13
CA SER A 433 86.66 20.13 20.69
C SER A 433 87.18 20.41 22.10
N ALA A 434 87.23 19.40 22.97
CA ALA A 434 87.80 19.54 24.32
C ALA A 434 89.31 19.88 24.28
N GLY A 435 90.05 19.26 23.36
CA GLY A 435 91.47 19.57 23.11
C GLY A 435 91.68 21.01 22.64
N THR A 436 90.80 21.53 21.77
CA THR A 436 90.82 22.92 21.31
C THR A 436 90.46 23.90 22.43
N GLY A 437 89.44 23.59 23.25
CA GLY A 437 89.06 24.41 24.40
C GLY A 437 90.18 24.55 25.43
N ARG A 438 90.93 23.47 25.67
CA ARG A 438 92.13 23.49 26.54
C ARG A 438 93.21 24.45 26.03
N LYS A 439 93.37 24.60 24.71
CA LYS A 439 94.31 25.57 24.11
C LYS A 439 93.77 27.00 24.19
N LEU A 440 92.45 27.20 23.99
CA LEU A 440 91.83 28.53 24.06
C LEU A 440 91.82 29.11 25.48
N ARG A 441 91.89 28.27 26.52
CA ARG A 441 92.01 28.68 27.92
C ARG A 441 93.13 29.69 28.18
N PHE A 442 94.24 29.63 27.44
CA PHE A 442 95.37 30.56 27.60
C PHE A 442 95.02 32.02 27.31
N PHE A 443 93.89 32.27 26.64
CA PHE A 443 93.40 33.61 26.30
C PHE A 443 92.34 34.15 27.28
N LEU A 444 91.96 33.43 28.33
CA LEU A 444 90.95 33.88 29.31
C LEU A 444 91.55 34.53 30.56
N PRO A 445 90.88 35.54 31.15
CA PRO A 445 91.25 36.12 32.44
C PRO A 445 91.28 35.06 33.57
N PRO A 446 92.29 35.09 34.46
CA PRO A 446 92.46 34.10 35.52
C PRO A 446 91.32 34.08 36.55
N GLU A 447 90.61 35.20 36.71
CA GLU A 447 89.45 35.38 37.62
C GLU A 447 88.29 34.43 37.29
N LEU A 448 88.11 34.07 36.00
CA LEU A 448 87.07 33.14 35.54
C LEU A 448 87.44 31.66 35.76
N THR A 449 88.66 31.37 36.18
CA THR A 449 89.18 29.99 36.38
C THR A 449 89.28 29.57 37.85
N GLY A 450 88.80 30.41 38.78
CA GLY A 450 88.76 30.15 40.22
C GLY A 450 87.77 29.06 40.65
N LEU A 451 88.02 28.45 41.81
CA LEU A 451 87.35 27.24 42.31
C LEU A 451 85.85 27.36 42.68
N PRO A 452 85.25 28.53 43.03
CA PRO A 452 83.79 28.60 43.22
C PRO A 452 83.00 28.84 41.92
N GLY A 453 83.54 29.61 40.97
CA GLY A 453 82.85 29.89 39.70
C GLY A 453 82.86 28.71 38.72
N SER A 454 83.94 27.92 38.72
CA SER A 454 84.11 26.78 37.83
C SER A 454 83.23 25.58 38.16
N SER A 455 82.86 25.37 39.43
CA SER A 455 81.96 24.28 39.86
C SER A 455 80.49 24.58 39.52
N LEU A 456 80.03 25.81 39.73
CA LEU A 456 78.70 26.27 39.30
C LEU A 456 78.54 26.22 37.78
N ALA A 457 79.58 26.65 37.04
CA ALA A 457 79.59 26.55 35.58
C ALA A 457 79.56 25.08 35.10
N GLY A 458 80.26 24.17 35.79
CA GLY A 458 80.22 22.73 35.50
C GLY A 458 78.83 22.11 35.76
N ALA A 459 78.18 22.44 36.87
CA ALA A 459 76.82 21.99 37.15
C ALA A 459 75.81 22.52 36.13
N GLY A 460 75.90 23.80 35.77
CA GLY A 460 75.08 24.41 34.72
C GLY A 460 75.29 23.74 33.35
N LEU A 461 76.51 23.31 33.05
CA LEU A 461 76.85 22.59 31.82
C LEU A 461 76.18 21.21 31.76
N ILE A 462 76.19 20.46 32.85
CA ILE A 462 75.52 19.15 32.94
C ILE A 462 74.00 19.30 32.76
N VAL A 463 73.39 20.30 33.40
CA VAL A 463 71.96 20.62 33.23
C VAL A 463 71.66 20.98 31.77
N LEU A 464 72.52 21.76 31.12
CA LEU A 464 72.39 22.13 29.71
C LEU A 464 72.47 20.91 28.77
N VAL A 465 73.42 19.99 29.01
CA VAL A 465 73.55 18.73 28.26
C VAL A 465 72.26 17.90 28.35
N PHE A 466 71.70 17.77 29.55
CA PHE A 466 70.45 17.06 29.76
C PHE A 466 69.27 17.77 29.08
N ALA A 467 69.16 19.10 29.19
CA ALA A 467 68.11 19.88 28.56
C ALA A 467 68.13 19.75 27.03
N VAL A 468 69.30 19.80 26.40
CA VAL A 468 69.47 19.62 24.96
C VAL A 468 69.09 18.19 24.54
N ALA A 469 69.50 17.18 25.30
CA ALA A 469 69.15 15.78 25.01
C ALA A 469 67.64 15.53 25.11
N VAL A 470 66.98 16.08 26.13
CA VAL A 470 65.52 16.03 26.30
C VAL A 470 64.81 16.76 25.16
N PHE A 471 65.30 17.93 24.74
CA PHE A 471 64.72 18.69 23.62
C PHE A 471 64.87 17.94 22.30
N ALA A 472 66.04 17.37 22.03
CA ALA A 472 66.29 16.57 20.83
C ALA A 472 65.41 15.30 20.80
N TRP A 473 65.28 14.62 21.95
CA TRP A 473 64.36 13.49 22.12
C TRP A 473 62.91 13.91 21.84
N ARG A 474 62.43 14.98 22.48
CA ARG A 474 61.06 15.48 22.31
C ARG A 474 60.78 15.85 20.85
N THR A 475 61.72 16.50 20.17
CA THR A 475 61.57 16.89 18.76
C THR A 475 61.51 15.67 17.84
N ALA A 476 62.39 14.68 18.05
CA ALA A 476 62.40 13.44 17.27
C ALA A 476 61.14 12.60 17.49
N VAL A 477 60.73 12.44 18.76
CA VAL A 477 59.50 11.72 19.12
C VAL A 477 58.29 12.45 18.54
N THR A 478 58.17 13.78 18.69
CA THR A 478 57.03 14.55 18.14
C THR A 478 56.96 14.43 16.61
N GLY A 479 58.10 14.46 15.91
CA GLY A 479 58.14 14.25 14.46
C GLY A 479 57.66 12.87 14.05
N TRP A 480 58.07 11.83 14.79
CA TRP A 480 57.60 10.46 14.57
C TRP A 480 56.12 10.27 14.94
N LEU A 481 55.66 10.87 16.04
CA LEU A 481 54.26 10.86 16.47
C LEU A 481 53.32 11.39 15.38
N ARG A 482 53.73 12.46 14.68
CA ARG A 482 52.96 13.02 13.56
C ARG A 482 52.81 12.08 12.38
N GLN A 483 53.71 11.10 12.22
CA GLN A 483 53.65 10.10 11.16
C GLN A 483 52.82 8.86 11.56
N LEU A 484 52.49 8.70 12.85
CA LEU A 484 51.70 7.58 13.31
C LEU A 484 50.21 7.78 13.02
N PRO A 485 49.55 6.82 12.36
CA PRO A 485 48.12 6.89 12.05
C PRO A 485 47.25 6.48 13.25
N LEU A 486 47.67 6.77 14.50
CA LEU A 486 46.96 6.30 15.70
C LEU A 486 45.62 7.03 15.90
N SER A 487 45.59 8.35 15.70
CA SER A 487 44.36 9.14 15.74
C SER A 487 43.40 8.74 14.62
N GLU A 488 43.93 8.47 13.43
CA GLU A 488 43.18 7.95 12.27
C GLU A 488 42.60 6.56 12.56
N ALA A 489 43.34 5.68 13.23
CA ALA A 489 42.83 4.36 13.62
C ALA A 489 41.77 4.44 14.72
N GLN A 490 41.93 5.35 15.69
CA GLN A 490 40.89 5.59 16.71
C GLN A 490 39.63 6.18 16.10
N SER A 491 39.74 7.13 15.16
CA SER A 491 38.58 7.68 14.46
C SER A 491 37.93 6.64 13.55
N ALA A 492 38.71 5.81 12.86
CA ALA A 492 38.20 4.71 12.05
C ALA A 492 37.48 3.64 12.89
N HIS A 493 38.00 3.29 14.07
CA HIS A 493 37.31 2.42 15.02
C HIS A 493 35.96 3.00 15.45
N ARG A 494 35.91 4.29 15.83
CA ARG A 494 34.65 4.96 16.20
C ARG A 494 33.68 5.07 15.02
N ALA A 495 34.17 5.29 13.80
CA ALA A 495 33.35 5.30 12.60
C ALA A 495 32.75 3.92 12.34
N LEU A 496 33.56 2.86 12.37
CA LEU A 496 33.10 1.49 12.20
C LEU A 496 32.06 1.09 13.25
N THR A 497 32.27 1.44 14.51
CA THR A 497 31.29 1.16 15.58
C THR A 497 29.98 1.92 15.39
N ARG A 498 30.03 3.19 14.97
CA ARG A 498 28.81 3.95 14.64
C ARG A 498 28.08 3.34 13.46
N GLU A 499 28.79 3.00 12.39
CA GLU A 499 28.20 2.37 11.20
C GLU A 499 27.62 0.98 11.49
N MET A 500 28.23 0.22 12.40
CA MET A 500 27.66 -1.04 12.87
C MET A 500 26.36 -0.80 13.66
N GLY A 501 26.32 0.22 14.52
CA GLY A 501 25.10 0.63 15.22
C GLY A 501 23.98 1.04 14.26
N THR A 502 24.32 1.84 13.24
CA THR A 502 23.38 2.21 12.16
C THR A 502 22.88 0.99 11.39
N LEU A 503 23.76 0.07 10.99
CA LEU A 503 23.35 -1.18 10.33
C LEU A 503 22.40 -2.01 11.19
N ILE A 504 22.66 -2.08 12.50
CA ILE A 504 21.82 -2.84 13.42
C ILE A 504 20.44 -2.20 13.54
N ASN A 505 20.39 -0.89 13.79
CA ASN A 505 19.13 -0.20 14.03
C ASN A 505 18.28 -0.05 12.77
N ASP A 506 18.91 0.31 11.65
CA ASP A 506 18.20 0.67 10.42
C ASP A 506 17.87 -0.55 9.55
N ARG A 507 18.63 -1.64 9.68
CA ARG A 507 18.47 -2.84 8.84
C ARG A 507 18.15 -4.12 9.61
N TRP A 508 18.92 -4.45 10.64
CA TRP A 508 18.76 -5.73 11.33
C TRP A 508 17.52 -5.78 12.24
N LEU A 509 17.32 -4.79 13.11
CA LEU A 509 16.17 -4.74 14.01
C LEU A 509 14.82 -4.78 13.26
N PRO A 510 14.63 -4.03 12.16
CA PRO A 510 13.39 -4.10 11.37
C PRO A 510 13.36 -5.26 10.36
N VAL A 511 14.39 -6.12 10.27
CA VAL A 511 14.51 -7.12 9.19
C VAL A 511 13.30 -8.05 9.08
N ALA A 512 12.73 -8.45 10.22
CA ALA A 512 11.58 -9.35 10.24
C ALA A 512 10.31 -8.66 9.70
N GLU A 513 10.10 -7.39 10.07
CA GLU A 513 8.98 -6.57 9.60
C GLU A 513 9.15 -6.22 8.12
N SER A 514 10.34 -5.80 7.68
CA SER A 514 10.61 -5.43 6.28
C SER A 514 10.47 -6.64 5.35
N THR A 515 10.97 -7.81 5.75
CA THR A 515 10.83 -9.05 4.97
C THR A 515 9.37 -9.50 4.92
N ARG A 516 8.64 -9.39 6.04
CA ARG A 516 7.20 -9.70 6.08
C ARG A 516 6.40 -8.74 5.19
N LEU A 517 6.68 -7.45 5.24
CA LEU A 517 6.03 -6.43 4.42
C LEU A 517 6.35 -6.64 2.94
N ALA A 518 7.61 -6.89 2.59
CA ALA A 518 8.03 -7.19 1.22
C ALA A 518 7.34 -8.45 0.67
N GLY A 519 7.24 -9.51 1.47
CA GLY A 519 6.50 -10.71 1.11
C GLY A 519 5.00 -10.42 0.93
N SER A 520 4.39 -9.65 1.84
CA SER A 520 2.97 -9.30 1.77
C SER A 520 2.66 -8.49 0.50
N LEU A 521 3.51 -7.51 0.18
CA LEU A 521 3.43 -6.73 -1.06
C LEU A 521 3.57 -7.61 -2.31
N TYR A 522 4.47 -8.59 -2.29
CA TYR A 522 4.64 -9.53 -3.40
C TYR A 522 3.38 -10.39 -3.61
N VAL A 523 2.81 -10.94 -2.54
CA VAL A 523 1.56 -11.73 -2.60
C VAL A 523 0.39 -10.89 -3.10
N ILE A 524 0.26 -9.63 -2.65
CA ILE A 524 -0.75 -8.70 -3.15
C ILE A 524 -0.53 -8.43 -4.65
N ALA A 525 0.70 -8.20 -5.08
CA ALA A 525 1.02 -7.97 -6.49
C ALA A 525 0.65 -9.18 -7.36
N GLU A 526 0.95 -10.40 -6.91
CA GLU A 526 0.58 -11.64 -7.60
C GLU A 526 -0.95 -11.79 -7.69
N ALA A 527 -1.68 -11.46 -6.63
CA ALA A 527 -3.14 -11.51 -6.62
C ALA A 527 -3.78 -10.44 -7.54
N LEU A 528 -3.17 -9.25 -7.61
CA LEU A 528 -3.56 -8.19 -8.53
C LEU A 528 -3.30 -8.59 -9.99
N ASP A 529 -2.15 -9.22 -10.29
CA ASP A 529 -1.86 -9.76 -11.61
C ASP A 529 -2.85 -10.85 -12.02
N ALA A 530 -3.18 -11.77 -11.10
CA ALA A 530 -4.16 -12.82 -11.35
C ALA A 530 -5.56 -12.25 -11.62
N THR A 531 -5.95 -11.21 -10.88
CA THR A 531 -7.19 -10.45 -11.10
C THR A 531 -7.19 -9.77 -12.46
N ALA A 532 -6.09 -9.10 -12.84
CA ALA A 532 -5.95 -8.46 -14.15
C ALA A 532 -6.06 -9.47 -15.29
N LEU A 533 -5.35 -10.60 -15.21
CA LEU A 533 -5.44 -11.69 -16.19
C LEU A 533 -6.86 -12.24 -16.33
N ALA A 534 -7.58 -12.41 -15.22
CA ALA A 534 -8.97 -12.84 -15.23
C ALA A 534 -9.87 -11.84 -15.96
N PHE A 535 -9.72 -10.54 -15.70
CA PHE A 535 -10.47 -9.49 -16.42
C PHE A 535 -10.12 -9.42 -17.91
N THR A 536 -8.84 -9.56 -18.28
CA THR A 536 -8.43 -9.64 -19.70
C THR A 536 -9.09 -10.82 -20.40
N ALA A 537 -9.10 -12.00 -19.78
CA ALA A 537 -9.75 -13.18 -20.35
C ALA A 537 -11.27 -13.00 -20.53
N VAL A 538 -11.91 -12.22 -19.64
CA VAL A 538 -13.33 -11.85 -19.79
C VAL A 538 -13.51 -10.86 -20.94
N ALA A 539 -12.66 -9.84 -21.04
CA ALA A 539 -12.71 -8.85 -22.12
C ALA A 539 -12.55 -9.52 -23.50
N ASP A 540 -11.61 -10.47 -23.64
CA ASP A 540 -11.38 -11.19 -24.89
C ASP A 540 -12.60 -12.01 -25.32
N ARG A 541 -13.34 -12.60 -24.37
CA ARG A 541 -14.61 -13.28 -24.68
C ARG A 541 -15.66 -12.29 -25.20
N LEU A 542 -15.78 -11.12 -24.58
CA LEU A 542 -16.73 -10.09 -25.02
C LEU A 542 -16.40 -9.51 -26.40
N ALA A 543 -15.11 -9.50 -26.79
CA ALA A 543 -14.64 -9.02 -28.08
C ALA A 543 -14.97 -9.99 -29.25
N THR A 544 -15.04 -11.30 -28.98
CA THR A 544 -15.35 -12.32 -30.01
C THR A 544 -16.81 -12.33 -30.47
N GLU A 545 -17.70 -11.67 -29.73
CA GLU A 545 -19.08 -11.44 -30.15
C GLU A 545 -19.08 -10.33 -31.23
N THR A 546 -19.05 -10.73 -32.51
CA THR A 546 -19.07 -9.84 -33.69
C THR A 546 -20.17 -8.78 -33.59
N ARG A 547 -19.83 -7.48 -33.67
CA ARG A 547 -20.82 -6.40 -33.49
C ARG A 547 -20.67 -5.22 -34.48
N PRO A 548 -21.79 -4.60 -34.89
CA PRO A 548 -21.75 -3.29 -35.54
C PRO A 548 -21.21 -2.22 -34.58
N PRO A 549 -20.52 -1.18 -35.07
CA PRO A 549 -20.04 -0.09 -34.23
C PRO A 549 -21.22 0.58 -33.52
N GLY A 550 -21.26 0.43 -32.20
CA GLY A 550 -22.24 1.10 -31.36
C GLY A 550 -21.87 2.57 -31.13
N PRO A 551 -22.83 3.41 -30.70
CA PRO A 551 -22.53 4.77 -30.26
C PRO A 551 -21.54 4.77 -29.09
N THR A 552 -20.66 5.77 -29.04
CA THR A 552 -19.72 5.95 -27.93
C THR A 552 -20.49 6.03 -26.61
N PRO A 553 -20.16 5.19 -25.60
CA PRO A 553 -20.84 5.22 -24.32
C PRO A 553 -20.61 6.57 -23.61
N PRO A 554 -21.58 7.07 -22.82
CA PRO A 554 -21.39 8.27 -22.03
C PRO A 554 -20.30 8.07 -20.97
N ASP A 555 -19.52 9.11 -20.66
CA ASP A 555 -18.41 9.04 -19.70
C ASP A 555 -18.86 8.55 -18.31
N THR A 556 -20.05 8.94 -17.88
CA THR A 556 -20.67 8.49 -16.61
C THR A 556 -20.89 6.98 -16.58
N LEU A 557 -21.18 6.33 -17.72
CA LEU A 557 -21.29 4.87 -17.80
C LEU A 557 -19.92 4.21 -17.60
N ALA A 558 -18.85 4.79 -18.16
CA ALA A 558 -17.49 4.28 -17.95
C ALA A 558 -17.06 4.41 -16.48
N GLN A 559 -17.44 5.49 -15.80
CA GLN A 559 -17.16 5.69 -14.37
C GLN A 559 -17.88 4.67 -13.48
N VAL A 560 -19.18 4.43 -13.69
CA VAL A 560 -19.94 3.39 -12.98
C VAL A 560 -19.30 2.01 -13.17
N LEU A 561 -18.97 1.66 -14.42
CA LEU A 561 -18.32 0.38 -14.72
C LEU A 561 -16.94 0.26 -14.05
N ARG A 562 -16.14 1.34 -14.02
CA ARG A 562 -14.82 1.35 -13.35
C ARG A 562 -14.96 1.13 -11.85
N GLN A 563 -15.92 1.80 -11.21
CA GLN A 563 -16.20 1.65 -9.79
C GLN A 563 -16.68 0.24 -9.44
N ASP A 564 -17.54 -0.34 -10.27
CA ASP A 564 -18.02 -1.72 -10.14
C ASP A 564 -16.87 -2.74 -10.28
N LEU A 565 -16.01 -2.57 -11.28
CA LEU A 565 -14.82 -3.41 -11.48
C LEU A 565 -13.85 -3.31 -10.31
N GLY A 566 -13.63 -2.09 -9.79
CA GLY A 566 -12.83 -1.86 -8.58
C GLY A 566 -13.39 -2.60 -7.37
N ARG A 567 -14.71 -2.58 -7.17
CA ARG A 567 -15.37 -3.32 -6.08
C ARG A 567 -15.26 -4.83 -6.27
N ILE A 568 -15.49 -5.35 -7.49
CA ILE A 568 -15.31 -6.77 -7.81
C ILE A 568 -13.88 -7.21 -7.51
N ALA A 569 -12.87 -6.40 -7.87
CA ALA A 569 -11.47 -6.69 -7.56
C ALA A 569 -11.22 -6.70 -6.04
N THR A 570 -11.72 -5.71 -5.30
CA THR A 570 -11.58 -5.67 -3.83
C THR A 570 -12.23 -6.88 -3.17
N GLU A 571 -13.45 -7.24 -3.55
CA GLU A 571 -14.15 -8.43 -3.02
C GLU A 571 -13.38 -9.73 -3.31
N ALA A 572 -12.74 -9.84 -4.47
CA ALA A 572 -11.93 -11.00 -4.83
C ALA A 572 -10.58 -11.06 -4.09
N LEU A 573 -10.04 -9.92 -3.67
CA LEU A 573 -8.79 -9.81 -2.90
C LEU A 573 -9.00 -9.98 -1.38
N GLU A 574 -10.25 -9.90 -0.89
CA GLU A 574 -10.59 -10.03 0.54
C GLU A 574 -9.97 -11.26 1.22
N PRO A 575 -9.98 -12.47 0.62
CA PRO A 575 -9.35 -13.64 1.22
C PRO A 575 -7.83 -13.50 1.36
N VAL A 576 -7.18 -12.77 0.45
CA VAL A 576 -5.74 -12.49 0.51
C VAL A 576 -5.42 -11.58 1.69
N PHE A 577 -6.18 -10.50 1.86
CA PHE A 577 -6.00 -9.60 3.01
C PHE A 577 -6.28 -10.30 4.35
N ALA A 578 -7.35 -11.08 4.44
CA ALA A 578 -7.68 -11.84 5.65
C ALA A 578 -6.56 -12.84 6.01
N ALA A 579 -5.96 -13.51 5.03
CA ALA A 579 -4.84 -14.42 5.25
C ALA A 579 -3.57 -13.67 5.71
N LEU A 580 -3.30 -12.48 5.16
CA LEU A 580 -2.18 -11.64 5.59
C LEU A 580 -2.34 -11.17 7.04
N GLU A 581 -3.56 -10.76 7.44
CA GLU A 581 -3.89 -10.40 8.82
C GLU A 581 -3.73 -11.57 9.79
N ALA A 582 -4.08 -12.79 9.34
CA ALA A 582 -3.87 -14.03 10.09
C ALA A 582 -2.39 -14.47 10.15
N GLY A 583 -1.48 -13.75 9.50
CA GLY A 583 -0.05 -14.09 9.46
C GLY A 583 0.32 -15.17 8.43
N ALA A 584 -0.63 -15.65 7.63
CA ALA A 584 -0.38 -16.60 6.55
C ALA A 584 0.18 -15.90 5.30
N MET A 585 0.73 -16.67 4.38
CA MET A 585 1.17 -16.23 3.05
C MET A 585 0.35 -17.02 2.02
N PRO A 586 -0.82 -16.50 1.59
CA PRO A 586 -1.68 -17.20 0.65
C PRO A 586 -1.07 -17.24 -0.76
N VAL A 587 -1.52 -18.17 -1.58
CA VAL A 587 -1.20 -18.20 -3.02
C VAL A 587 -2.07 -17.17 -3.74
N GLY A 588 -1.46 -16.20 -4.42
CA GLY A 588 -2.19 -15.07 -5.03
C GLY A 588 -3.16 -15.49 -6.15
N THR A 589 -2.96 -16.65 -6.77
CA THR A 589 -3.74 -17.12 -7.93
C THR A 589 -5.23 -17.36 -7.65
N ALA A 590 -5.63 -17.58 -6.39
CA ALA A 590 -7.03 -17.81 -6.02
C ALA A 590 -7.93 -16.59 -6.29
N ALA A 591 -7.37 -15.38 -6.30
CA ALA A 591 -8.11 -14.15 -6.60
C ALA A 591 -8.67 -14.16 -8.03
N GLY A 592 -7.93 -14.72 -9.00
CA GLY A 592 -8.37 -14.77 -10.40
C GLY A 592 -9.65 -15.57 -10.64
N GLU A 593 -9.83 -16.70 -9.94
CA GLU A 593 -11.08 -17.48 -10.03
C GLU A 593 -12.24 -16.76 -9.32
N ALA A 594 -11.99 -16.18 -8.15
CA ALA A 594 -12.99 -15.38 -7.43
C ALA A 594 -13.51 -14.21 -8.28
N VAL A 595 -12.64 -13.53 -9.05
CA VAL A 595 -13.02 -12.48 -9.99
C VAL A 595 -13.98 -12.99 -11.06
N LYS A 596 -13.71 -14.15 -11.66
CA LYS A 596 -14.58 -14.71 -12.71
C LYS A 596 -15.97 -15.00 -12.18
N ASP A 597 -16.07 -15.61 -10.99
CA ASP A 597 -17.34 -15.92 -10.36
C ASP A 597 -18.14 -14.65 -10.02
N ARG A 598 -17.48 -13.65 -9.44
CA ARG A 598 -18.10 -12.36 -9.09
C ARG A 598 -18.54 -11.59 -10.33
N TYR A 599 -17.74 -11.58 -11.38
CA TYR A 599 -18.08 -10.93 -12.64
C TYR A 599 -19.25 -11.64 -13.36
N ALA A 600 -19.34 -12.97 -13.26
CA ALA A 600 -20.47 -13.71 -13.79
C ALA A 600 -21.78 -13.33 -13.07
N GLN A 601 -21.75 -13.26 -11.74
CA GLN A 601 -22.90 -12.79 -10.94
C GLN A 601 -23.30 -11.36 -11.29
N TYR A 602 -22.32 -10.47 -11.46
CA TYR A 602 -22.56 -9.10 -11.90
C TYR A 602 -23.17 -9.05 -13.30
N THR A 603 -22.72 -9.90 -14.23
CA THR A 603 -23.28 -10.01 -15.58
C THR A 603 -24.74 -10.47 -15.56
N ASP A 604 -25.06 -11.45 -14.72
CA ASP A 604 -26.44 -11.91 -14.51
C ASP A 604 -27.33 -10.80 -13.93
N HIS A 605 -26.81 -10.03 -12.96
CA HIS A 605 -27.50 -8.88 -12.39
C HIS A 605 -27.79 -7.82 -13.45
N LEU A 606 -26.79 -7.41 -14.24
CA LEU A 606 -26.98 -6.41 -15.30
C LEU A 606 -28.03 -6.83 -16.32
N ARG A 607 -28.14 -8.13 -16.61
CA ARG A 607 -29.16 -8.66 -17.53
C ARG A 607 -30.57 -8.55 -16.96
N ARG A 608 -30.74 -8.75 -15.66
CA ARG A 608 -32.07 -8.76 -15.00
C ARG A 608 -32.53 -7.37 -14.57
N ASN A 609 -31.61 -6.54 -14.08
CA ASN A 609 -31.93 -5.29 -13.38
C ASN A 609 -31.36 -4.04 -14.08
N GLY A 610 -30.52 -4.21 -15.11
CA GLY A 610 -29.83 -3.10 -15.78
C GLY A 610 -28.65 -2.52 -14.99
N ILE A 611 -28.00 -1.50 -15.56
CA ILE A 611 -26.80 -0.84 -15.00
C ILE A 611 -27.16 0.30 -14.03
N VAL A 612 -28.40 0.78 -14.02
CA VAL A 612 -28.82 1.87 -13.13
C VAL A 612 -29.01 1.37 -11.69
N ILE A 613 -29.48 0.13 -11.53
CA ILE A 613 -29.69 -0.50 -10.23
C ILE A 613 -28.38 -1.19 -9.78
N ALA A 614 -27.87 -0.78 -8.63
CA ALA A 614 -26.71 -1.44 -8.02
C ALA A 614 -27.03 -2.88 -7.57
N PRO A 615 -26.05 -3.81 -7.62
CA PRO A 615 -26.16 -5.10 -6.97
C PRO A 615 -26.57 -5.02 -5.49
N PRO A 616 -27.20 -6.06 -4.92
CA PRO A 616 -27.50 -6.11 -3.50
C PRO A 616 -26.25 -5.89 -2.64
N ASP A 617 -26.40 -5.23 -1.49
CA ASP A 617 -25.32 -4.92 -0.53
C ASP A 617 -24.27 -3.91 -1.01
N TRP A 618 -24.39 -3.38 -2.23
CA TRP A 618 -23.55 -2.29 -2.70
C TRP A 618 -24.14 -0.94 -2.27
N PRO A 619 -23.34 -0.02 -1.66
CA PRO A 619 -23.81 1.31 -1.33
C PRO A 619 -24.28 2.06 -2.57
N ALA A 620 -25.21 2.99 -2.36
CA ALA A 620 -25.68 3.91 -3.39
C ALA A 620 -24.50 4.66 -4.01
N ASP A 621 -24.57 4.85 -5.33
CA ASP A 621 -23.50 5.42 -6.14
C ASP A 621 -24.00 6.68 -6.84
N GLU A 622 -23.34 7.81 -6.55
CA GLU A 622 -23.66 9.12 -7.14
C GLU A 622 -23.55 9.08 -8.67
N HIS A 623 -22.57 8.36 -9.22
CA HIS A 623 -22.41 8.21 -10.68
C HIS A 623 -23.56 7.42 -11.31
N ARG A 624 -24.15 6.44 -10.58
CA ARG A 624 -25.33 5.73 -11.08
C ARG A 624 -26.56 6.62 -11.08
N GLN A 625 -26.72 7.48 -10.07
CA GLN A 625 -27.80 8.47 -10.03
C GLN A 625 -27.64 9.49 -11.16
N GLU A 626 -26.42 9.97 -11.41
CA GLU A 626 -26.12 10.85 -12.54
C GLU A 626 -26.40 10.15 -13.87
N LEU A 627 -25.96 8.90 -14.05
CA LEU A 627 -26.24 8.09 -15.23
C LEU A 627 -27.75 7.92 -15.43
N ALA A 628 -28.50 7.65 -14.37
CA ALA A 628 -29.96 7.57 -14.40
C ALA A 628 -30.57 8.89 -14.90
N GLY A 629 -30.16 10.02 -14.32
CA GLY A 629 -30.63 11.35 -14.73
C GLY A 629 -30.31 11.67 -16.19
N LEU A 630 -29.12 11.30 -16.68
CA LEU A 630 -28.71 11.49 -18.07
C LEU A 630 -29.53 10.64 -19.04
N LEU A 631 -29.83 9.38 -18.67
CA LEU A 631 -30.67 8.49 -19.48
C LEU A 631 -32.11 9.04 -19.57
N TRP A 632 -32.66 9.54 -18.46
CA TRP A 632 -33.99 10.14 -18.44
C TRP A 632 -34.09 11.46 -19.20
N THR A 633 -33.06 12.31 -19.14
CA THR A 633 -33.06 13.62 -19.86
C THR A 633 -33.13 13.45 -21.38
N ARG A 634 -32.73 12.28 -21.91
CA ARG A 634 -32.78 11.96 -23.34
C ARG A 634 -34.10 11.32 -23.78
N SER A 635 -35.02 11.05 -22.85
CA SER A 635 -36.33 10.43 -23.11
C SER A 635 -37.43 11.49 -23.17
N PRO A 636 -38.28 11.54 -24.23
CA PRO A 636 -39.34 12.54 -24.35
C PRO A 636 -40.37 12.41 -23.21
N SER A 637 -40.87 13.53 -22.68
CA SER A 637 -41.69 13.52 -21.46
C SER A 637 -43.07 12.85 -21.65
N ILE A 638 -43.21 11.60 -21.20
CA ILE A 638 -44.47 10.82 -21.12
C ILE A 638 -45.56 11.40 -20.18
N PHE A 639 -45.22 12.40 -19.36
CA PHE A 639 -46.10 12.92 -18.30
C PHE A 639 -47.12 13.98 -18.74
N GLY A 640 -47.10 14.38 -20.02
CA GLY A 640 -48.10 15.28 -20.62
C GLY A 640 -49.46 14.62 -20.93
N VAL A 641 -49.65 13.37 -20.51
CA VAL A 641 -50.82 12.54 -20.81
C VAL A 641 -51.95 12.83 -19.82
N GLY A 642 -53.11 13.27 -20.34
CA GLY A 642 -54.37 13.43 -19.61
C GLY A 642 -55.38 12.33 -19.93
N ARG A 643 -56.62 12.44 -19.40
CA ARG A 643 -57.66 11.40 -19.49
C ARG A 643 -57.98 10.95 -20.92
N ARG A 644 -57.85 11.87 -21.88
CA ARG A 644 -58.10 11.64 -23.32
C ARG A 644 -56.83 11.72 -24.16
N SER A 645 -55.65 11.63 -23.56
CA SER A 645 -54.39 11.60 -24.32
C SER A 645 -54.17 10.24 -24.98
N PRO A 646 -53.43 10.18 -26.10
CA PRO A 646 -53.20 8.94 -26.83
C PRO A 646 -52.31 7.98 -26.03
N LEU A 647 -52.78 6.75 -25.82
CA LEU A 647 -52.13 5.64 -25.12
C LEU A 647 -52.53 4.29 -25.72
N TRP A 648 -51.73 3.25 -25.52
CA TRP A 648 -52.09 1.87 -25.88
C TRP A 648 -53.08 1.30 -24.87
N GLN A 649 -54.35 1.23 -25.25
CA GLN A 649 -55.41 0.60 -24.45
C GLN A 649 -55.35 -0.92 -24.62
N LEU A 650 -55.15 -1.68 -23.55
CA LEU A 650 -55.06 -3.14 -23.54
C LEU A 650 -56.44 -3.80 -23.73
N CYS A 651 -57.07 -3.54 -24.87
CA CYS A 651 -58.28 -4.20 -25.34
C CYS A 651 -58.26 -4.30 -26.87
N GLY A 652 -59.05 -5.21 -27.43
CA GLY A 652 -59.19 -5.32 -28.88
C GLY A 652 -59.86 -4.08 -29.47
N HIS A 653 -59.61 -3.79 -30.74
CA HIS A 653 -60.23 -2.64 -31.44
C HIS A 653 -61.77 -2.65 -31.36
N ALA A 654 -62.40 -3.82 -31.45
CA ALA A 654 -63.86 -3.96 -31.35
C ALA A 654 -64.39 -3.72 -29.92
N ASP A 655 -63.52 -3.80 -28.92
CA ASP A 655 -63.85 -3.82 -27.50
C ASP A 655 -63.73 -2.44 -26.83
N VAL A 656 -63.17 -1.44 -27.52
CA VAL A 656 -63.12 -0.05 -27.04
C VAL A 656 -64.51 0.47 -26.67
N ARG A 657 -65.56 0.01 -27.37
CA ARG A 657 -66.98 0.34 -27.10
C ARG A 657 -67.48 -0.16 -25.73
N LEU A 658 -66.76 -1.07 -25.09
CA LEU A 658 -67.09 -1.64 -23.79
C LEU A 658 -66.65 -0.73 -22.63
N LEU A 659 -65.75 0.22 -22.92
CA LEU A 659 -65.13 1.11 -21.96
C LEU A 659 -65.93 2.40 -21.76
N ARG A 660 -65.91 2.93 -20.54
CA ARG A 660 -66.59 4.17 -20.15
C ARG A 660 -65.58 5.29 -19.88
N PHE A 661 -65.44 6.21 -20.84
CA PHE A 661 -64.52 7.35 -20.74
C PHE A 661 -65.19 8.59 -20.12
N ASP A 662 -65.48 8.52 -18.82
CA ASP A 662 -66.10 9.61 -18.06
C ASP A 662 -65.24 10.10 -16.89
N GLU A 663 -65.85 10.75 -15.90
CA GLU A 663 -65.17 11.27 -14.71
C GLU A 663 -64.51 10.17 -13.85
N HIS A 664 -64.86 8.90 -14.06
CA HIS A 664 -64.31 7.77 -13.31
C HIS A 664 -63.02 7.20 -13.90
N VAL A 665 -62.55 7.73 -15.05
CA VAL A 665 -61.21 7.44 -15.55
C VAL A 665 -60.17 7.92 -14.55
N ARG A 666 -59.26 7.02 -14.14
CA ARG A 666 -58.14 7.33 -13.25
C ARG A 666 -56.83 7.25 -14.02
N ILE A 667 -55.86 8.07 -13.63
CA ILE A 667 -54.51 8.05 -14.18
C ILE A 667 -53.54 7.82 -13.03
N VAL A 668 -52.59 6.92 -13.25
CA VAL A 668 -51.43 6.68 -12.41
C VAL A 668 -50.20 7.08 -13.20
N GLN A 669 -49.51 8.11 -12.77
CA GLN A 669 -48.19 8.46 -13.30
C GLN A 669 -47.14 7.90 -12.35
N PHE A 670 -46.10 7.28 -12.88
CA PHE A 670 -45.02 6.75 -12.06
C PHE A 670 -43.67 7.03 -12.70
N ALA A 671 -42.67 7.27 -11.86
CA ALA A 671 -41.30 7.52 -12.28
C ALA A 671 -40.33 7.07 -11.18
N PRO A 672 -39.06 6.80 -11.54
CA PRO A 672 -38.02 6.62 -10.55
C PRO A 672 -37.82 7.89 -9.72
N TYR A 673 -37.22 7.75 -8.54
CA TYR A 673 -36.77 8.90 -7.74
C TYR A 673 -35.86 9.85 -8.51
N ASP A 674 -35.02 9.30 -9.39
CA ASP A 674 -33.98 10.04 -10.10
C ASP A 674 -34.47 10.67 -11.43
N HIS A 675 -35.73 10.46 -11.80
CA HIS A 675 -36.28 11.09 -13.00
C HIS A 675 -36.44 12.61 -12.77
N PRO A 676 -35.92 13.47 -13.66
CA PRO A 676 -36.02 14.92 -13.52
C PRO A 676 -37.49 15.33 -13.33
N GLU A 677 -37.76 16.33 -12.50
CA GLU A 677 -39.11 16.89 -12.33
C GLU A 677 -39.55 17.55 -13.64
N THR A 678 -40.02 16.76 -14.60
CA THR A 678 -40.86 17.25 -15.66
C THR A 678 -42.19 17.67 -15.07
N ALA A 679 -42.80 18.71 -15.63
CA ALA A 679 -44.14 19.15 -15.31
C ALA A 679 -45.14 18.01 -15.54
N ALA A 680 -45.29 17.14 -14.54
CA ALA A 680 -46.40 16.22 -14.44
C ALA A 680 -47.67 17.06 -14.60
N ASN A 681 -48.65 16.52 -15.31
CA ASN A 681 -49.96 17.16 -15.33
C ASN A 681 -50.43 17.28 -13.88
N GLY A 682 -50.45 18.51 -13.33
CA GLY A 682 -50.71 18.78 -11.91
C GLY A 682 -52.10 18.34 -11.41
N GLU A 683 -52.92 17.79 -12.31
CA GLU A 683 -54.17 17.08 -12.00
C GLU A 683 -53.93 15.69 -11.39
N PHE A 684 -52.78 15.05 -11.60
CA PHE A 684 -52.50 13.67 -11.18
C PHE A 684 -51.25 13.54 -10.30
N GLU A 685 -51.32 12.66 -9.31
CA GLU A 685 -50.20 12.36 -8.42
C GLU A 685 -49.12 11.54 -9.16
N LEU A 686 -47.87 12.01 -9.13
CA LEU A 686 -46.71 11.28 -9.64
C LEU A 686 -46.13 10.40 -8.55
N ILE A 687 -46.21 9.08 -8.75
CA ILE A 687 -45.64 8.09 -7.84
C ILE A 687 -44.14 7.97 -8.09
N ARG A 688 -43.34 8.18 -7.05
CA ARG A 688 -41.89 7.96 -7.08
C ARG A 688 -41.51 6.60 -6.51
N HIS A 689 -40.87 5.76 -7.30
CA HIS A 689 -40.43 4.41 -6.91
C HIS A 689 -38.93 4.19 -7.18
N GLY A 690 -38.39 3.04 -6.76
CA GLY A 690 -36.96 2.72 -6.83
C GLY A 690 -36.52 1.95 -8.10
N GLY A 691 -37.41 1.80 -9.08
CA GLY A 691 -37.16 1.04 -10.30
C GLY A 691 -36.55 1.87 -11.43
N THR A 692 -36.48 1.29 -12.63
CA THR A 692 -35.90 1.91 -13.85
C THR A 692 -36.94 2.28 -14.91
N ILE A 693 -38.21 2.18 -14.55
CA ILE A 693 -39.33 2.44 -15.45
C ILE A 693 -39.99 3.76 -15.08
N ALA A 694 -40.42 4.49 -16.09
CA ALA A 694 -41.28 5.65 -15.94
C ALA A 694 -42.47 5.44 -16.87
N GLY A 695 -43.67 5.80 -16.44
CA GLY A 695 -44.84 5.44 -17.20
C GLY A 695 -46.10 6.16 -16.78
N VAL A 696 -47.12 5.91 -17.57
CA VAL A 696 -48.48 6.33 -17.28
C VAL A 696 -49.43 5.15 -17.52
N LEU A 697 -50.30 4.93 -16.56
CA LEU A 697 -51.38 3.95 -16.59
C LEU A 697 -52.71 4.71 -16.54
N ARG A 698 -53.53 4.57 -17.59
CA ARG A 698 -54.92 5.04 -17.60
C ARG A 698 -55.84 3.88 -17.31
N LEU A 699 -56.57 3.96 -16.21
CA LEU A 699 -57.52 2.94 -15.76
C LEU A 699 -58.91 3.36 -16.22
N VAL A 700 -59.45 2.66 -17.23
CA VAL A 700 -60.75 2.98 -17.83
C VAL A 700 -61.81 1.98 -17.35
N PRO A 701 -62.88 2.42 -16.68
CA PRO A 701 -63.93 1.51 -16.20
C PRO A 701 -64.60 0.73 -17.34
N LEU A 702 -64.89 -0.54 -17.09
CA LEU A 702 -65.80 -1.30 -17.96
C LEU A 702 -67.24 -0.80 -17.73
N SER A 703 -68.04 -0.71 -18.80
CA SER A 703 -69.43 -0.29 -18.66
C SER A 703 -70.21 -1.29 -17.79
N ALA A 704 -71.02 -0.77 -16.86
CA ALA A 704 -71.80 -1.57 -15.91
C ALA A 704 -72.62 -2.70 -16.56
N LYS A 705 -73.13 -2.48 -17.78
CA LYS A 705 -73.91 -3.47 -18.55
C LYS A 705 -73.10 -4.69 -19.01
N TYR A 706 -71.77 -4.64 -18.91
CA TYR A 706 -70.85 -5.71 -19.30
C TYR A 706 -70.12 -6.29 -18.09
N VAL A 707 -70.52 -5.97 -16.86
CA VAL A 707 -70.00 -6.62 -15.65
C VAL A 707 -71.16 -7.33 -14.97
N SER A 708 -71.10 -8.66 -14.90
CA SER A 708 -72.09 -9.45 -14.18
C SER A 708 -71.62 -9.69 -12.75
N ARG A 709 -72.51 -9.43 -11.79
CA ARG A 709 -72.42 -10.02 -10.46
C ARG A 709 -73.38 -11.19 -10.48
N GLU A 710 -72.88 -12.42 -10.47
CA GLU A 710 -73.72 -13.51 -9.94
C GLU A 710 -74.15 -13.09 -8.53
N GLU A 711 -75.45 -12.84 -8.39
CA GLU A 711 -76.13 -12.77 -7.10
C GLU A 711 -76.24 -14.21 -6.61
N VAL A 712 -75.56 -14.50 -5.50
CA VAL A 712 -75.70 -15.78 -4.79
C VAL A 712 -77.08 -15.85 -4.16
#